data_AF-A0A7Z0RKP1-F1
#
_entry.id   AF-A0A7Z0RKP1-F1
#
_cell.length_a   1.000
_cell.length_b   1.000
_cell.length_c   1.000
_cell.angle_alpha   90.00
_cell.angle_beta   90.00
_cell.angle_gamma   90.00
#
_symmetry.space_group_name_H-M   'P 1'
#
loop_
_entity.id
_entity.type
_entity.pdbx_description
1 polymer ?
#
loop_
_entity_poly.entity_id
_entity_poly.type
_entity_poly.pdbx_seq_one_letter_code
_entity_poly.pdbx_strand_id
1 'polypeptide(L)'
;MSDKTLSVWNPVKTDRFLVGAPHYPEHVDESYWERDAERMAKAGFNVVRMAEFAWHILEPKLGTFDFDLFDRAIAMLGRYGIDTIMCTPTATPPRWLTVAHPEILRVDGKGRPMSHGSRQHCDTASPIFREHSRRITKAMAEHYRNNPHVVGWQTDNELNTSMPESFSKATLSEFQAFLAGKYAEIGKLNTAWGGDFWATAYDSFDQVVLPIEFGPTFPSPGHLQDYHRFLAFSTARFQHDQVEILRAAKPSWFVFHNLGGLRDIDFRGQFTTDLDFVGYDIYPMLYDEFQRLGNHAKVQALHLDICRGFSGNYIVPEQQSGFGSQPGFCTLTPEPGELRRMALSSVAHGADGLMFFRWRPAHFGAEIYWMGIIDHDDVARHRYDEAKRFATEMTALAPKILGTYVRMDVGIAGSDFDNQEAHKTYPIGLPSPQDDAILLHQHCYDRGIACGFIHPEDDLSRLKLFYVPHWVMWKDEWTAKLEAFAEAGGTVVIGARTGTRTQDNHVIRETAPGTALSKLTGVRVEDFGRLTAPGANGLFDVMERSGGLVIPPNKPAESNRRQRRFKIGNREMVAGHFYENLSIDPDVEVIAAWSNRYAEGQPMATSRKLGKGQVVYLGTYLTPELTEALTERLLAPAGIEPLVGGLPEGVEVTMRMNGERRLLFVQNYADQAVVVGGVPAGRDLLDGEKRVRGRLELEGYGCAIVELEG
;
A
#
# COMPACT_ATOMS: atom_id res chain seq x y z
N MET A 1 10.46 14.05 18.83
CA MET A 1 9.60 13.60 17.71
C MET A 1 8.84 14.81 17.22
N SER A 2 8.86 15.11 15.92
CA SER A 2 8.04 16.20 15.38
C SER A 2 6.57 15.78 15.43
N ASP A 3 5.68 16.73 15.73
CA ASP A 3 4.22 16.53 15.81
C ASP A 3 3.61 16.40 14.39
N LYS A 4 4.18 15.51 13.56
CA LYS A 4 3.78 15.31 12.16
C LYS A 4 2.44 14.58 12.14
N THR A 5 1.36 15.32 11.93
CA THR A 5 0.05 14.73 11.66
C THR A 5 0.06 14.07 10.27
N LEU A 6 0.02 12.74 10.24
CA LEU A 6 -0.11 11.99 9.00
C LEU A 6 -1.50 12.21 8.41
N SER A 7 -1.58 12.49 7.11
CA SER A 7 -2.85 12.58 6.42
C SER A 7 -2.75 12.36 4.93
N VAL A 8 -3.74 11.66 4.36
CA VAL A 8 -3.86 11.43 2.91
C VAL A 8 -3.88 12.74 2.09
N TRP A 9 -4.23 13.87 2.72
CA TRP A 9 -4.30 15.18 2.07
C TRP A 9 -2.96 15.93 2.02
N ASN A 10 -1.91 15.41 2.66
CA ASN A 10 -0.63 16.11 2.76
C ASN A 10 0.15 16.01 1.43
N PRO A 11 0.56 17.13 0.82
CA PRO A 11 1.50 17.10 -0.29
C PRO A 11 2.94 16.85 0.20
N VAL A 12 3.84 16.44 -0.71
CA VAL A 12 5.28 16.37 -0.39
C VAL A 12 5.85 17.79 -0.27
N LYS A 13 6.65 18.02 0.77
CA LYS A 13 7.38 19.28 0.96
C LYS A 13 8.72 19.22 0.24
N THR A 14 8.69 19.51 -1.07
CA THR A 14 9.87 19.63 -1.94
C THR A 14 9.82 20.95 -2.71
N ASP A 15 10.98 21.48 -3.09
CA ASP A 15 11.12 22.72 -3.89
C ASP A 15 11.07 22.46 -5.40
N ARG A 16 11.28 21.21 -5.81
CA ARG A 16 11.25 20.76 -7.21
C ARG A 16 10.65 19.37 -7.34
N PHE A 17 10.15 19.05 -8.53
CA PHE A 17 9.77 17.68 -8.87
C PHE A 17 11.05 16.86 -9.05
N LEU A 18 11.26 15.86 -8.19
CA LEU A 18 12.45 15.00 -8.26
C LEU A 18 12.29 14.05 -9.45
N VAL A 19 13.13 14.17 -10.48
CA VAL A 19 13.05 13.31 -11.67
C VAL A 19 14.40 12.73 -12.03
N GLY A 20 14.46 11.41 -12.20
CA GLY A 20 15.74 10.72 -12.27
C GLY A 20 15.66 9.23 -12.53
N ALA A 21 16.70 8.53 -12.07
CA ALA A 21 16.80 7.08 -12.07
C ALA A 21 17.78 6.60 -11.00
N PRO A 22 17.65 5.37 -10.48
CA PRO A 22 18.74 4.69 -9.81
C PRO A 22 19.94 4.50 -10.75
N HIS A 23 21.11 4.94 -10.29
CA HIS A 23 22.40 4.85 -10.99
C HIS A 23 23.37 4.01 -10.16
N TYR A 24 24.07 3.10 -10.82
CA TYR A 24 24.97 2.13 -10.17
C TYR A 24 26.34 2.26 -10.83
N PRO A 25 27.15 3.26 -10.43
CA PRO A 25 28.48 3.48 -10.99
C PRO A 25 29.37 2.24 -10.86
N GLU A 26 29.14 1.40 -9.87
CA GLU A 26 29.83 0.13 -9.61
C GLU A 26 29.47 -1.02 -10.57
N HIS A 27 28.44 -0.85 -11.42
CA HIS A 27 28.03 -1.87 -12.39
C HIS A 27 28.61 -1.67 -13.80
N VAL A 28 29.31 -0.56 -14.03
CA VAL A 28 29.82 -0.16 -15.35
C VAL A 28 31.23 0.41 -15.25
N ASP A 29 31.96 0.42 -16.36
CA ASP A 29 33.24 1.12 -16.41
C ASP A 29 33.04 2.64 -16.22
N GLU A 30 34.03 3.29 -15.60
CA GLU A 30 34.02 4.75 -15.40
C GLU A 30 33.90 5.55 -16.70
N SER A 31 34.30 4.96 -17.83
CA SER A 31 34.14 5.56 -19.18
C SER A 31 32.69 5.80 -19.61
N TYR A 32 31.71 5.23 -18.89
CA TYR A 32 30.28 5.49 -19.10
C TYR A 32 29.80 6.71 -18.33
N TRP A 33 30.43 7.08 -17.21
CA TRP A 33 29.84 8.01 -16.22
C TRP A 33 29.61 9.41 -16.79
N GLU A 34 30.56 9.98 -17.51
CA GLU A 34 30.41 11.32 -18.10
C GLU A 34 29.33 11.34 -19.19
N ARG A 35 29.25 10.26 -19.99
CA ARG A 35 28.23 10.11 -21.03
C ARG A 35 26.84 9.91 -20.43
N ASP A 36 26.74 9.16 -19.34
CA ASP A 36 25.50 8.99 -18.58
C ASP A 36 25.04 10.34 -18.02
N ALA A 37 25.93 11.08 -17.34
CA ALA A 37 25.64 12.40 -16.78
C ALA A 37 25.21 13.40 -17.86
N GLU A 38 25.88 13.42 -19.01
CA GLU A 38 25.51 14.28 -20.15
C GLU A 38 24.11 13.94 -20.68
N ARG A 39 23.78 12.65 -20.84
CA ARG A 39 22.45 12.21 -21.30
C ARG A 39 21.37 12.50 -20.28
N MET A 40 21.62 12.25 -18.99
CA MET A 40 20.68 12.59 -17.91
C MET A 40 20.35 14.09 -17.91
N ALA A 41 21.37 14.95 -17.96
CA ALA A 41 21.16 16.40 -18.03
C ALA A 41 20.40 16.82 -19.30
N LYS A 42 20.72 16.23 -20.46
CA LYS A 42 19.97 16.43 -21.72
C LYS A 42 18.52 15.93 -21.67
N ALA A 43 18.22 14.97 -20.79
CA ALA A 43 16.88 14.46 -20.54
C ALA A 43 16.10 15.33 -19.55
N GLY A 44 16.76 16.24 -18.84
CA GLY A 44 16.15 17.05 -17.78
C GLY A 44 16.09 16.34 -16.43
N PHE A 45 16.86 15.27 -16.23
CA PHE A 45 16.97 14.61 -14.93
C PHE A 45 17.75 15.49 -13.96
N ASN A 46 17.27 15.60 -12.73
CA ASN A 46 17.85 16.47 -11.71
C ASN A 46 18.35 15.70 -10.48
N VAL A 47 18.03 14.41 -10.36
CA VAL A 47 18.51 13.54 -9.29
C VAL A 47 18.88 12.15 -9.79
N VAL A 48 19.78 11.48 -9.07
CA VAL A 48 19.95 10.02 -9.10
C VAL A 48 19.84 9.44 -7.70
N ARG A 49 19.52 8.16 -7.62
CA ARG A 49 19.62 7.36 -6.40
C ARG A 49 20.82 6.40 -6.52
N MET A 50 21.67 6.30 -5.49
CA MET A 50 22.88 5.45 -5.53
C MET A 50 23.13 4.68 -4.22
N ALA A 51 23.89 3.60 -4.34
CA ALA A 51 24.54 2.84 -3.25
C ALA A 51 23.68 1.89 -2.38
N GLU A 52 22.43 1.55 -2.74
CA GLU A 52 21.58 0.61 -1.96
C GLU A 52 22.27 -0.70 -1.58
N PHE A 53 23.10 -1.20 -2.50
CA PHE A 53 23.65 -2.56 -2.42
C PHE A 53 25.18 -2.58 -2.28
N ALA A 54 25.77 -1.42 -2.00
CA ALA A 54 27.21 -1.20 -2.10
C ALA A 54 27.97 -1.33 -0.77
N TRP A 55 27.40 -1.96 0.26
CA TRP A 55 28.05 -2.04 1.58
C TRP A 55 29.43 -2.67 1.48
N HIS A 56 29.57 -3.75 0.71
CA HIS A 56 30.86 -4.42 0.52
C HIS A 56 31.93 -3.57 -0.19
N ILE A 57 31.53 -2.52 -0.92
CA ILE A 57 32.44 -1.55 -1.57
C ILE A 57 32.79 -0.46 -0.56
N LEU A 58 31.76 0.09 0.09
CA LEU A 58 31.88 1.18 1.08
C LEU A 58 32.65 0.73 2.32
N GLU A 59 32.58 -0.55 2.66
CA GLU A 59 33.27 -1.16 3.79
C GLU A 59 33.78 -2.58 3.45
N PRO A 60 34.91 -2.69 2.72
CA PRO A 60 35.42 -3.98 2.26
C PRO A 60 35.86 -4.91 3.41
N LYS A 61 36.25 -4.33 4.54
CA LYS A 61 36.61 -5.02 5.78
C LYS A 61 36.09 -4.23 6.97
N LEU A 62 35.80 -4.92 8.07
CA LEU A 62 35.32 -4.29 9.30
C LEU A 62 36.15 -3.04 9.67
N GLY A 63 35.49 -1.88 9.68
CA GLY A 63 36.05 -0.60 10.07
C GLY A 63 36.98 0.07 9.04
N THR A 64 37.18 -0.55 7.87
CA THR A 64 37.92 0.04 6.75
C THR A 64 36.93 0.52 5.71
N PHE A 65 36.80 1.84 5.59
CA PHE A 65 35.85 2.48 4.67
C PHE A 65 36.55 2.98 3.40
N ASP A 66 35.89 2.80 2.25
CA ASP A 66 36.34 3.32 0.96
C ASP A 66 35.16 4.00 0.25
N PHE A 67 35.26 5.33 0.10
CA PHE A 67 34.22 6.15 -0.50
C PHE A 67 34.59 6.66 -1.91
N ASP A 68 35.81 6.35 -2.40
CA ASP A 68 36.39 6.98 -3.60
C ASP A 68 35.51 6.81 -4.85
N LEU A 69 34.96 5.61 -5.07
CA LEU A 69 34.10 5.31 -6.21
C LEU A 69 32.88 6.24 -6.25
N PHE A 70 32.21 6.41 -5.12
CA PHE A 70 31.00 7.24 -5.04
C PHE A 70 31.34 8.73 -4.98
N ASP A 71 32.44 9.14 -4.35
CA ASP A 71 32.90 10.54 -4.38
C ASP A 71 33.13 11.01 -5.83
N ARG A 72 33.82 10.21 -6.63
CA ARG A 72 34.07 10.52 -8.04
C ARG A 72 32.79 10.49 -8.88
N ALA A 73 31.90 9.54 -8.65
CA ALA A 73 30.61 9.47 -9.35
C ALA A 73 29.72 10.69 -9.01
N ILE A 74 29.62 11.07 -7.74
CA ILE A 74 28.88 12.27 -7.30
C ILE A 74 29.48 13.53 -7.91
N ALA A 75 30.81 13.67 -7.87
CA ALA A 75 31.48 14.82 -8.49
C ALA A 75 31.24 14.88 -10.01
N MET A 76 31.26 13.73 -10.70
CA MET A 76 30.94 13.63 -12.12
C MET A 76 29.52 14.13 -12.42
N LEU A 77 28.51 13.59 -11.72
CA LEU A 77 27.11 13.95 -11.89
C LEU A 77 26.85 15.42 -11.52
N GLY A 78 27.46 15.90 -10.44
CA GLY A 78 27.36 17.28 -9.97
C GLY A 78 27.84 18.32 -10.98
N ARG A 79 28.86 18.01 -11.80
CA ARG A 79 29.31 18.88 -12.91
C ARG A 79 28.23 19.12 -13.97
N TYR A 80 27.23 18.24 -14.05
CA TYR A 80 26.09 18.33 -14.95
C TYR A 80 24.80 18.78 -14.26
N GLY A 81 24.87 19.23 -13.00
CA GLY A 81 23.72 19.72 -12.23
C GLY A 81 22.78 18.62 -11.75
N ILE A 82 23.26 17.38 -11.66
CA ILE A 82 22.49 16.23 -11.17
C ILE A 82 22.87 15.99 -9.71
N ASP A 83 21.89 16.09 -8.82
CA ASP A 83 22.08 15.82 -7.41
C ASP A 83 21.94 14.33 -7.09
N THR A 84 22.38 13.95 -5.90
CA THR A 84 22.43 12.57 -5.43
C THR A 84 21.56 12.38 -4.20
N ILE A 85 20.72 11.36 -4.27
CA ILE A 85 20.07 10.71 -3.14
C ILE A 85 20.92 9.48 -2.79
N MET A 86 21.54 9.49 -1.62
CA MET A 86 22.32 8.35 -1.16
C MET A 86 21.43 7.32 -0.47
N CYS A 87 21.72 6.05 -0.65
CA CYS A 87 21.05 4.98 0.09
C CYS A 87 21.97 4.43 1.18
N THR A 88 21.43 4.17 2.36
CA THR A 88 22.17 3.34 3.33
C THR A 88 22.16 1.89 2.84
N PRO A 89 23.32 1.21 2.78
CA PRO A 89 23.47 0.00 1.97
C PRO A 89 23.04 -1.27 2.71
N THR A 90 22.10 -1.14 3.65
CA THR A 90 21.85 -2.14 4.70
C THR A 90 21.04 -3.35 4.21
N ALA A 91 20.46 -3.27 3.01
CA ALA A 91 19.73 -4.38 2.39
C ALA A 91 20.63 -5.57 2.01
N THR A 92 21.93 -5.35 1.77
CA THR A 92 22.90 -6.38 1.36
C THR A 92 24.20 -6.31 2.19
N PRO A 93 24.18 -6.74 3.46
CA PRO A 93 25.37 -6.75 4.29
C PRO A 93 26.50 -7.61 3.70
N PRO A 94 27.77 -7.22 3.90
CA PRO A 94 28.91 -7.88 3.28
C PRO A 94 29.17 -9.26 3.89
N ARG A 95 29.78 -10.15 3.10
CA ARG A 95 30.03 -11.54 3.52
C ARG A 95 30.88 -11.64 4.78
N TRP A 96 31.85 -10.74 4.98
CA TRP A 96 32.68 -10.74 6.19
C TRP A 96 31.83 -10.61 7.46
N LEU A 97 30.70 -9.89 7.40
CA LEU A 97 29.81 -9.71 8.53
C LEU A 97 29.04 -11.00 8.83
N THR A 98 28.40 -11.60 7.82
CA THR A 98 27.64 -12.86 8.00
C THR A 98 28.53 -14.07 8.32
N VAL A 99 29.81 -14.04 7.94
CA VAL A 99 30.77 -15.10 8.30
C VAL A 99 31.24 -14.94 9.74
N ALA A 100 31.50 -13.71 10.19
CA ALA A 100 31.88 -13.43 11.56
C ALA A 100 30.71 -13.63 12.54
N HIS A 101 29.49 -13.31 12.10
CA HIS A 101 28.28 -13.35 12.89
C HIS A 101 27.15 -14.10 12.16
N PRO A 102 27.24 -15.43 12.00
CA PRO A 102 26.18 -16.20 11.36
C PRO A 102 24.83 -16.11 12.08
N GLU A 103 24.82 -15.76 13.36
CA GLU A 103 23.62 -15.57 14.20
C GLU A 103 22.74 -14.38 13.78
N ILE A 104 23.22 -13.48 12.91
CA ILE A 104 22.40 -12.37 12.39
C ILE A 104 21.50 -12.79 11.24
N LEU A 105 21.69 -13.98 10.68
CA LEU A 105 20.89 -14.48 9.57
C LEU A 105 19.47 -14.81 10.05
N ARG A 106 18.47 -14.49 9.22
CA ARG A 106 17.08 -14.85 9.49
C ARG A 106 16.94 -16.36 9.61
N VAL A 107 16.00 -16.80 10.42
CA VAL A 107 15.66 -18.22 10.59
C VAL A 107 14.21 -18.42 10.13
N ASP A 108 13.96 -19.42 9.30
CA ASP A 108 12.59 -19.73 8.86
C ASP A 108 11.77 -20.45 9.94
N GLY A 109 10.47 -20.64 9.70
CA GLY A 109 9.58 -21.33 10.64
C GLY A 109 10.01 -22.77 10.98
N LYS A 110 10.91 -23.37 10.18
CA LYS A 110 11.46 -24.73 10.37
C LYS A 110 12.79 -24.73 11.12
N GLY A 111 13.20 -23.59 11.66
CA GLY A 111 14.46 -23.45 12.39
C GLY A 111 15.68 -23.45 11.49
N ARG A 112 15.54 -23.28 10.17
CA ARG A 112 16.67 -23.26 9.23
C ARG A 112 17.17 -21.82 9.07
N PRO A 113 18.44 -21.53 9.36
CA PRO A 113 19.01 -20.23 9.05
C PRO A 113 19.08 -20.03 7.53
N MET A 114 18.82 -18.81 7.07
CA MET A 114 19.11 -18.40 5.71
C MET A 114 20.61 -18.50 5.42
N SER A 115 20.97 -18.58 4.14
CA SER A 115 22.36 -18.44 3.70
C SER A 115 22.67 -17.00 3.34
N HIS A 116 23.94 -16.62 3.43
CA HIS A 116 24.38 -15.34 2.86
C HIS A 116 24.19 -15.37 1.33
N GLY A 117 23.50 -14.37 0.80
CA GLY A 117 23.31 -14.16 -0.64
C GLY A 117 22.09 -13.30 -0.95
N SER A 118 21.91 -13.00 -2.24
CA SER A 118 20.81 -12.17 -2.74
C SER A 118 20.67 -10.84 -1.97
N ARG A 119 19.57 -10.63 -1.23
CA ARG A 119 19.31 -9.45 -0.39
C ARG A 119 18.44 -9.82 0.82
N GLN A 120 18.42 -8.98 1.84
CA GLN A 120 17.53 -9.07 3.03
C GLN A 120 17.63 -10.36 3.85
N HIS A 121 18.78 -11.03 3.82
CA HIS A 121 19.01 -12.30 4.54
C HIS A 121 19.32 -12.11 6.05
N CYS A 122 19.55 -10.88 6.51
CA CYS A 122 19.81 -10.57 7.91
C CYS A 122 18.53 -10.13 8.64
N ASP A 123 18.48 -10.48 9.92
CA ASP A 123 17.38 -10.21 10.84
C ASP A 123 17.49 -8.80 11.42
N THR A 124 16.50 -7.95 11.13
CA THR A 124 16.44 -6.56 11.60
C THR A 124 16.32 -6.45 13.13
N ALA A 125 15.87 -7.52 13.80
CA ALA A 125 15.84 -7.61 15.27
C ALA A 125 17.22 -7.88 15.90
N SER A 126 18.22 -8.29 15.10
CA SER A 126 19.55 -8.62 15.61
C SER A 126 20.26 -7.37 16.13
N PRO A 127 20.64 -7.33 17.43
CA PRO A 127 21.36 -6.18 17.99
C PRO A 127 22.72 -5.97 17.32
N ILE A 128 23.38 -7.08 16.93
CA ILE A 128 24.67 -7.06 16.21
C ILE A 128 24.47 -6.43 14.82
N PHE A 129 23.45 -6.89 14.07
CA PHE A 129 23.20 -6.35 12.73
C PHE A 129 22.86 -4.85 12.80
N ARG A 130 22.03 -4.46 13.77
CA ARG A 130 21.69 -3.06 14.03
C ARG A 130 22.91 -2.20 14.39
N GLU A 131 23.85 -2.74 15.17
CA GLU A 131 25.11 -2.04 15.46
C GLU A 131 25.93 -1.78 14.20
N HIS A 132 26.08 -2.79 13.34
CA HIS A 132 26.80 -2.63 12.07
C HIS A 132 26.06 -1.69 11.11
N SER A 133 24.73 -1.74 11.05
CA SER A 133 23.88 -0.81 10.31
C SER A 133 24.12 0.65 10.76
N ARG A 134 24.03 0.92 12.07
CA ARG A 134 24.35 2.25 12.63
C ARG A 134 25.76 2.71 12.27
N ARG A 135 26.74 1.81 12.31
CA ARG A 135 28.14 2.14 12.04
C ARG A 135 28.38 2.53 10.58
N ILE A 136 27.84 1.78 9.61
CA ILE A 136 27.97 2.16 8.18
C ILE A 136 27.21 3.44 7.89
N THR A 137 25.99 3.59 8.41
CA THR A 137 25.19 4.82 8.23
C THR A 137 25.91 6.04 8.80
N LYS A 138 26.51 5.92 9.99
CA LYS A 138 27.30 7.00 10.59
C LYS A 138 28.52 7.37 9.75
N ALA A 139 29.28 6.38 9.30
CA ALA A 139 30.47 6.64 8.47
C ALA A 139 30.10 7.36 7.17
N MET A 140 29.05 6.92 6.48
CA MET A 140 28.54 7.58 5.27
C MET A 140 28.02 8.99 5.57
N ALA A 141 27.23 9.16 6.63
CA ALA A 141 26.67 10.46 7.00
C ALA A 141 27.76 11.48 7.33
N GLU A 142 28.79 11.08 8.08
CA GLU A 142 29.94 11.93 8.43
C GLU A 142 30.77 12.31 7.20
N HIS A 143 30.96 11.38 6.27
CA HIS A 143 31.70 11.60 5.03
C HIS A 143 30.98 12.57 4.09
N TYR A 144 29.69 12.34 3.82
CA TYR A 144 28.95 13.10 2.81
C TYR A 144 28.31 14.41 3.32
N ARG A 145 28.31 14.71 4.63
CA ARG A 145 27.64 15.91 5.19
C ARG A 145 28.00 17.24 4.50
N ASN A 146 29.24 17.35 4.04
CA ASN A 146 29.77 18.56 3.41
C ASN A 146 29.71 18.52 1.87
N ASN A 147 29.28 17.41 1.27
CA ASN A 147 29.13 17.31 -0.18
C ASN A 147 27.88 18.11 -0.61
N PRO A 148 28.02 19.12 -1.50
CA PRO A 148 26.90 19.97 -1.90
C PRO A 148 25.90 19.25 -2.82
N HIS A 149 26.30 18.16 -3.47
CA HIS A 149 25.47 17.40 -4.40
C HIS A 149 24.68 16.27 -3.72
N VAL A 150 24.91 16.00 -2.43
CA VAL A 150 24.08 15.04 -1.67
C VAL A 150 22.92 15.81 -1.02
N VAL A 151 21.72 15.60 -1.54
CA VAL A 151 20.51 16.38 -1.17
C VAL A 151 19.57 15.64 -0.22
N GLY A 152 19.65 14.32 -0.16
CA GLY A 152 18.81 13.52 0.70
C GLY A 152 19.22 12.05 0.72
N TRP A 153 18.43 11.27 1.44
CA TRP A 153 18.71 9.87 1.72
C TRP A 153 17.49 8.98 1.54
N GLN A 154 17.73 7.79 0.99
CA GLN A 154 16.87 6.64 1.17
C GLN A 154 17.47 5.75 2.26
N THR A 155 16.68 5.34 3.27
CA THR A 155 17.13 4.30 4.20
C THR A 155 16.97 2.93 3.56
N ASP A 156 17.93 2.02 3.68
CA ASP A 156 17.85 0.63 3.22
C ASP A 156 17.35 0.49 1.76
N ASN A 157 16.72 -0.63 1.42
CA ASN A 157 15.94 -0.83 0.22
C ASN A 157 14.80 -1.82 0.47
N GLU A 158 13.55 -1.35 0.29
CA GLU A 158 12.36 -2.20 0.24
C GLU A 158 12.18 -3.14 1.46
N LEU A 159 12.26 -2.62 2.70
CA LEU A 159 12.19 -3.44 3.92
C LEU A 159 10.99 -4.40 3.88
N ASN A 160 11.20 -5.64 4.34
CA ASN A 160 10.23 -6.76 4.33
C ASN A 160 9.78 -7.30 2.94
N THR A 161 10.23 -6.73 1.82
CA THR A 161 9.82 -7.21 0.48
C THR A 161 10.11 -8.69 0.24
N SER A 162 11.30 -9.15 0.63
CA SER A 162 11.69 -10.56 0.44
C SER A 162 11.09 -11.45 1.54
N MET A 163 11.22 -11.04 2.80
CA MET A 163 10.63 -11.73 3.95
C MET A 163 10.56 -10.80 5.17
N PRO A 164 9.39 -10.64 5.80
CA PRO A 164 9.27 -9.93 7.08
C PRO A 164 9.70 -10.79 8.28
N GLU A 165 9.39 -12.09 8.29
CA GLU A 165 9.52 -12.94 9.48
C GLU A 165 10.97 -13.40 9.74
N SER A 166 11.27 -13.69 11.00
CA SER A 166 12.46 -14.42 11.44
C SER A 166 12.13 -15.16 12.73
N PHE A 167 12.64 -16.37 12.88
CA PHE A 167 12.47 -17.19 14.09
C PHE A 167 13.79 -17.40 14.82
N SER A 168 14.67 -16.39 14.76
CA SER A 168 16.01 -16.44 15.35
C SER A 168 15.94 -16.26 16.88
N LYS A 169 17.05 -16.55 17.56
CA LYS A 169 17.17 -16.25 19.00
C LYS A 169 17.09 -14.75 19.28
N ALA A 170 17.59 -13.91 18.37
CA ALA A 170 17.50 -12.47 18.50
C ALA A 170 16.04 -12.00 18.37
N THR A 171 15.29 -12.53 17.40
CA THR A 171 13.85 -12.28 17.25
C THR A 171 13.10 -12.65 18.52
N LEU A 172 13.34 -13.85 19.06
CA LEU A 172 12.68 -14.30 20.28
C LEU A 172 12.95 -13.37 21.46
N SER A 173 14.22 -13.00 21.66
CA SER A 173 14.60 -12.10 22.76
C SER A 173 13.99 -10.71 22.61
N GLU A 174 13.96 -10.14 21.39
CA GLU A 174 13.34 -8.84 21.16
C GLU A 174 11.81 -8.91 21.28
N PHE A 175 11.17 -10.00 20.84
CA PHE A 175 9.74 -10.20 21.00
C PHE A 175 9.34 -10.30 22.48
N GLN A 176 10.08 -11.05 23.28
CA GLN A 176 9.87 -11.13 24.73
C GLN A 176 10.03 -9.74 25.38
N ALA A 177 11.04 -8.96 24.98
CA ALA A 177 11.23 -7.59 25.46
C ALA A 177 10.11 -6.63 25.02
N PHE A 178 9.64 -6.75 23.79
CA PHE A 178 8.50 -5.98 23.25
C PHE A 178 7.24 -6.26 24.07
N LEU A 179 6.94 -7.53 24.35
CA LEU A 179 5.78 -7.93 25.14
C LEU A 179 5.90 -7.48 26.60
N ALA A 180 7.08 -7.60 27.20
CA ALA A 180 7.34 -7.08 28.55
C ALA A 180 7.12 -5.57 28.62
N GLY A 181 7.57 -4.82 27.60
CA GLY A 181 7.32 -3.38 27.50
C GLY A 181 5.84 -3.03 27.30
N LYS A 182 5.12 -3.79 26.47
CA LYS A 182 3.70 -3.58 26.16
C LYS A 182 2.79 -3.88 27.36
N TYR A 183 3.00 -5.03 28.02
CA TYR A 183 2.08 -5.53 29.03
C TYR A 183 2.53 -5.26 30.48
N ALA A 184 3.83 -5.05 30.72
CA ALA A 184 4.49 -4.90 32.02
C ALA A 184 4.38 -6.12 32.97
N GLU A 185 3.24 -6.80 33.00
CA GLU A 185 2.95 -7.96 33.85
C GLU A 185 2.48 -9.14 33.00
N ILE A 186 3.01 -10.33 33.27
CA ILE A 186 2.67 -11.53 32.49
C ILE A 186 1.18 -11.89 32.54
N GLY A 187 0.50 -11.59 33.66
CA GLY A 187 -0.95 -11.80 33.80
C GLY A 187 -1.78 -10.98 32.80
N LYS A 188 -1.30 -9.79 32.39
CA LYS A 188 -1.97 -8.97 31.37
C LYS A 188 -1.83 -9.59 29.97
N LEU A 189 -0.64 -10.12 29.64
CA LEU A 189 -0.44 -10.88 28.41
C LEU A 189 -1.31 -12.15 28.39
N ASN A 190 -1.31 -12.92 29.47
CA ASN A 190 -2.15 -14.13 29.57
C ASN A 190 -3.62 -13.80 29.42
N THR A 191 -4.08 -12.66 29.94
CA THR A 191 -5.45 -12.18 29.72
C THR A 191 -5.68 -11.84 28.25
N ALA A 192 -4.80 -11.04 27.64
CA ALA A 192 -4.91 -10.58 26.25
C ALA A 192 -4.86 -11.73 25.23
N TRP A 193 -4.11 -12.80 25.52
CA TRP A 193 -3.99 -13.96 24.62
C TRP A 193 -4.94 -15.10 24.99
N GLY A 194 -5.73 -14.98 26.06
CA GLY A 194 -6.66 -16.01 26.50
C GLY A 194 -5.98 -17.27 27.04
N GLY A 195 -4.93 -17.12 27.86
CA GLY A 195 -4.08 -18.20 28.38
C GLY A 195 -4.82 -19.32 29.14
N ASP A 196 -6.03 -19.06 29.64
CA ASP A 196 -6.88 -20.09 30.25
C ASP A 196 -7.40 -21.11 29.22
N PHE A 197 -7.54 -20.72 27.95
CA PHE A 197 -7.95 -21.63 26.88
C PHE A 197 -6.79 -22.58 26.55
N TRP A 198 -7.05 -23.89 26.70
CA TRP A 198 -6.07 -24.97 26.56
C TRP A 198 -4.81 -24.84 27.45
N ALA A 199 -4.90 -24.11 28.58
CA ALA A 199 -3.82 -23.95 29.56
C ALA A 199 -2.50 -23.46 28.92
N THR A 200 -2.60 -22.39 28.12
CA THR A 200 -1.50 -21.78 27.36
C THR A 200 -0.84 -20.59 28.07
N ALA A 201 -1.25 -20.29 29.30
CA ALA A 201 -0.68 -19.21 30.11
C ALA A 201 0.80 -19.42 30.43
N TYR A 202 1.55 -18.32 30.46
CA TYR A 202 2.96 -18.27 30.83
C TYR A 202 3.16 -17.75 32.26
N ASP A 203 4.16 -18.25 32.98
CA ASP A 203 4.56 -17.77 34.30
C ASP A 203 5.49 -16.54 34.24
N SER A 204 6.17 -16.34 33.11
CA SER A 204 7.08 -15.20 32.88
C SER A 204 7.29 -14.94 31.39
N PHE A 205 7.76 -13.74 31.03
CA PHE A 205 8.02 -13.38 29.62
C PHE A 205 9.11 -14.26 28.98
N ASP A 206 10.07 -14.76 29.75
CA ASP A 206 11.14 -15.64 29.23
C ASP A 206 10.62 -17.01 28.75
N GLN A 207 9.41 -17.42 29.16
CA GLN A 207 8.76 -18.64 28.67
C GLN A 207 8.00 -18.43 27.35
N VAL A 208 7.72 -17.18 26.96
CA VAL A 208 7.00 -16.90 25.71
C VAL A 208 7.78 -17.42 24.52
N VAL A 209 7.08 -18.08 23.59
CA VAL A 209 7.64 -18.58 22.33
C VAL A 209 7.12 -17.76 21.15
N LEU A 210 7.82 -17.80 20.01
CA LEU A 210 7.32 -17.27 18.75
C LEU A 210 6.13 -18.12 18.23
N PRO A 211 5.22 -17.58 17.41
CA PRO A 211 4.11 -18.33 16.84
C PRO A 211 4.57 -19.23 15.68
N ILE A 212 5.32 -20.28 16.02
CA ILE A 212 5.89 -21.23 15.06
C ILE A 212 4.81 -22.21 14.57
N GLU A 213 4.84 -22.58 13.28
CA GLU A 213 3.89 -23.49 12.62
C GLU A 213 3.83 -24.93 13.19
N PHE A 214 4.65 -25.30 14.18
CA PHE A 214 4.78 -26.65 14.73
C PHE A 214 3.95 -26.93 15.99
N GLY A 215 3.00 -26.06 16.34
CA GLY A 215 2.03 -26.34 17.39
C GLY A 215 1.12 -27.53 17.02
N PRO A 216 0.58 -28.29 18.00
CA PRO A 216 -0.39 -29.36 17.72
C PRO A 216 -1.65 -28.88 16.98
N THR A 217 -1.96 -27.58 17.07
CA THR A 217 -3.10 -26.91 16.45
C THR A 217 -2.85 -25.39 16.44
N PHE A 218 -3.90 -24.57 16.34
CA PHE A 218 -3.83 -23.13 16.14
C PHE A 218 -3.36 -22.35 17.38
N PRO A 219 -2.49 -21.32 17.21
CA PRO A 219 -2.17 -20.37 18.28
C PRO A 219 -3.33 -19.41 18.53
N SER A 220 -3.27 -18.70 19.66
CA SER A 220 -4.23 -17.62 19.97
C SER A 220 -4.16 -16.51 18.91
N PRO A 221 -5.30 -15.98 18.42
CA PRO A 221 -5.31 -14.83 17.52
C PRO A 221 -4.60 -13.60 18.08
N GLY A 222 -4.60 -13.41 19.41
CA GLY A 222 -3.86 -12.33 20.07
C GLY A 222 -2.33 -12.50 19.97
N HIS A 223 -1.85 -13.75 20.03
CA HIS A 223 -0.43 -14.07 19.85
C HIS A 223 0.04 -13.76 18.43
N LEU A 224 -0.72 -14.20 17.41
CA LEU A 224 -0.42 -13.87 16.01
C LEU A 224 -0.44 -12.36 15.75
N GLN A 225 -1.46 -11.66 16.27
CA GLN A 225 -1.59 -10.21 16.13
C GLN A 225 -0.40 -9.46 16.76
N ASP A 226 0.04 -9.86 17.94
CA ASP A 226 1.18 -9.21 18.60
C ASP A 226 2.51 -9.53 17.93
N TYR A 227 2.66 -10.70 17.31
CA TYR A 227 3.84 -10.99 16.51
C TYR A 227 3.88 -10.11 15.24
N HIS A 228 2.75 -9.93 14.55
CA HIS A 228 2.61 -8.99 13.44
C HIS A 228 2.99 -7.54 13.85
N ARG A 229 2.48 -7.07 14.99
CA ARG A 229 2.85 -5.75 15.57
C ARG A 229 4.32 -5.66 15.96
N PHE A 230 4.89 -6.74 16.49
CA PHE A 230 6.31 -6.81 16.81
C PHE A 230 7.19 -6.69 15.56
N LEU A 231 6.84 -7.35 14.45
CA LEU A 231 7.59 -7.26 13.20
C LEU A 231 7.62 -5.80 12.69
N ALA A 232 6.47 -5.11 12.70
CA ALA A 232 6.42 -3.69 12.36
C ALA A 232 7.24 -2.82 13.32
N PHE A 233 7.18 -3.09 14.62
CA PHE A 233 7.97 -2.39 15.64
C PHE A 233 9.48 -2.57 15.42
N SER A 234 9.95 -3.79 15.19
CA SER A 234 11.37 -4.10 14.99
C SER A 234 11.89 -3.44 13.71
N THR A 235 11.13 -3.53 12.61
CA THR A 235 11.47 -2.89 11.33
C THR A 235 11.47 -1.36 11.44
N ALA A 236 10.49 -0.75 12.13
CA ALA A 236 10.48 0.69 12.37
C ALA A 236 11.70 1.15 13.21
N ARG A 237 12.12 0.36 14.21
CA ARG A 237 13.33 0.66 14.99
C ARG A 237 14.61 0.55 14.16
N PHE A 238 14.69 -0.43 13.27
CA PHE A 238 15.83 -0.57 12.35
C PHE A 238 15.95 0.64 11.40
N GLN A 239 14.83 1.16 10.91
CA GLN A 239 14.82 2.41 10.14
C GLN A 239 15.17 3.62 11.01
N HIS A 240 14.54 3.74 12.19
CA HIS A 240 14.74 4.87 13.09
C HIS A 240 16.22 5.08 13.45
N ASP A 241 16.96 4.00 13.72
CA ASP A 241 18.40 4.03 13.97
C ASP A 241 19.17 4.77 12.86
N GLN A 242 18.76 4.61 11.60
CA GLN A 242 19.39 5.22 10.44
C GLN A 242 18.95 6.67 10.28
N VAL A 243 17.65 6.94 10.40
CA VAL A 243 17.08 8.29 10.32
C VAL A 243 17.72 9.21 11.37
N GLU A 244 17.82 8.76 12.62
CA GLU A 244 18.41 9.55 13.71
C GLU A 244 19.84 10.00 13.38
N ILE A 245 20.67 9.08 12.87
CA ILE A 245 22.06 9.37 12.48
C ILE A 245 22.11 10.38 11.34
N LEU A 246 21.29 10.20 10.31
CA LEU A 246 21.25 11.09 9.14
C LEU A 246 20.81 12.50 9.53
N ARG A 247 19.77 12.63 10.37
CA ARG A 247 19.29 13.92 10.87
C ARG A 247 20.33 14.61 11.76
N ALA A 248 21.01 13.87 12.62
CA ALA A 248 22.06 14.40 13.47
C ALA A 248 23.26 14.90 12.65
N ALA A 249 23.61 14.23 11.56
CA ALA A 249 24.70 14.63 10.68
C ALA A 249 24.39 15.89 9.88
N LYS A 250 23.19 16.00 9.30
CA LYS A 250 22.76 17.20 8.55
C LYS A 250 21.22 17.30 8.49
N PRO A 251 20.60 18.19 9.30
CA PRO A 251 19.14 18.34 9.33
C PRO A 251 18.49 18.80 8.02
N SER A 252 19.25 19.39 7.10
CA SER A 252 18.71 19.89 5.82
C SER A 252 18.52 18.81 4.77
N TRP A 253 19.05 17.60 4.97
CA TRP A 253 18.77 16.48 4.08
C TRP A 253 17.34 16.01 4.27
N PHE A 254 16.65 15.74 3.16
CA PHE A 254 15.43 14.94 3.25
C PHE A 254 15.78 13.45 3.44
N VAL A 255 14.90 12.70 4.09
CA VAL A 255 15.03 11.26 4.33
C VAL A 255 13.70 10.57 4.03
N PHE A 256 13.73 9.54 3.20
CA PHE A 256 12.58 8.69 2.87
C PHE A 256 12.97 7.20 2.87
N HIS A 257 11.99 6.32 2.71
CA HIS A 257 12.18 4.90 2.44
C HIS A 257 11.31 4.49 1.24
N ASN A 258 11.82 3.61 0.38
CA ASN A 258 11.05 3.04 -0.72
C ASN A 258 10.28 1.80 -0.26
N LEU A 259 8.98 1.78 -0.52
CA LEU A 259 8.08 0.69 -0.18
C LEU A 259 7.98 -0.27 -1.37
N GLY A 260 8.30 -1.54 -1.14
CA GLY A 260 8.03 -2.63 -2.08
C GLY A 260 6.84 -3.46 -1.59
N GLY A 261 7.12 -4.48 -0.77
CA GLY A 261 6.11 -5.29 -0.09
C GLY A 261 5.50 -4.57 1.11
N LEU A 262 4.17 -4.52 1.18
CA LEU A 262 3.45 -3.79 2.23
C LEU A 262 3.18 -4.62 3.51
N ARG A 263 3.93 -5.72 3.73
CA ARG A 263 3.66 -6.69 4.80
C ARG A 263 4.41 -6.36 6.08
N ASP A 264 3.69 -6.47 7.20
CA ASP A 264 4.27 -6.38 8.56
C ASP A 264 5.07 -5.07 8.80
N ILE A 265 4.64 -3.97 8.18
CA ILE A 265 5.11 -2.61 8.46
C ILE A 265 3.89 -1.72 8.68
N ASP A 266 3.87 -1.03 9.80
CA ASP A 266 2.84 -0.02 10.10
C ASP A 266 3.23 1.33 9.49
N PHE A 267 2.89 1.51 8.20
CA PHE A 267 3.19 2.74 7.44
C PHE A 267 2.40 3.96 7.91
N ARG A 268 1.34 3.78 8.70
CA ARG A 268 0.59 4.89 9.30
C ARG A 268 0.97 5.10 10.78
N GLY A 269 1.75 4.18 11.35
CA GLY A 269 2.34 4.30 12.67
C GLY A 269 3.78 4.77 12.62
N GLN A 270 4.58 4.24 13.55
CA GLN A 270 5.93 4.72 13.87
C GLN A 270 6.85 4.82 12.66
N PHE A 271 6.71 3.92 11.69
CA PHE A 271 7.57 3.83 10.52
C PHE A 271 7.67 5.13 9.71
N THR A 272 6.58 5.88 9.57
CA THR A 272 6.54 7.08 8.71
C THR A 272 6.68 8.39 9.49
N THR A 273 6.70 8.33 10.83
CA THR A 273 6.65 9.54 11.67
C THR A 273 7.93 10.37 11.67
N ASP A 274 9.08 9.79 11.29
CA ASP A 274 10.39 10.46 11.24
C ASP A 274 10.97 10.63 9.81
N LEU A 275 10.26 10.12 8.80
CA LEU A 275 10.52 10.36 7.38
C LEU A 275 9.94 11.72 6.94
N ASP A 276 10.54 12.37 5.93
CA ASP A 276 9.93 13.56 5.31
C ASP A 276 8.71 13.17 4.48
N PHE A 277 8.84 12.09 3.72
CA PHE A 277 7.79 11.49 2.89
C PHE A 277 8.11 10.01 2.65
N VAL A 278 7.14 9.25 2.15
CA VAL A 278 7.35 7.86 1.72
C VAL A 278 7.67 7.82 0.22
N GLY A 279 8.39 6.79 -0.21
CA GLY A 279 8.55 6.45 -1.63
C GLY A 279 7.85 5.13 -1.94
N TYR A 280 7.22 4.96 -3.08
CA TYR A 280 6.60 3.68 -3.46
C TYR A 280 7.13 3.17 -4.81
N ASP A 281 7.54 1.90 -4.83
CA ASP A 281 8.05 1.23 -6.02
C ASP A 281 6.90 0.57 -6.78
N ILE A 282 6.76 0.91 -8.07
CA ILE A 282 5.58 0.55 -8.87
C ILE A 282 5.96 -0.16 -10.17
N TYR A 283 5.50 -1.40 -10.28
CA TYR A 283 5.70 -2.27 -11.45
C TYR A 283 4.35 -2.81 -11.97
N PRO A 284 3.54 -1.96 -12.65
CA PRO A 284 2.15 -2.27 -12.97
C PRO A 284 1.94 -3.60 -13.71
N MET A 285 2.78 -3.88 -14.72
CA MET A 285 2.64 -5.09 -15.53
C MET A 285 3.03 -6.34 -14.74
N LEU A 286 4.00 -6.22 -13.82
CA LEU A 286 4.38 -7.32 -12.93
C LEU A 286 3.23 -7.66 -11.97
N TYR A 287 2.64 -6.63 -11.37
CA TYR A 287 1.55 -6.80 -10.42
C TYR A 287 0.31 -7.38 -11.09
N ASP A 288 -0.03 -6.93 -12.30
CA ASP A 288 -1.12 -7.54 -13.08
C ASP A 288 -0.82 -8.99 -13.47
N GLU A 289 0.43 -9.32 -13.82
CA GLU A 289 0.81 -10.70 -14.14
C GLU A 289 0.69 -11.62 -12.90
N PHE A 290 1.02 -11.12 -11.71
CA PHE A 290 0.86 -11.87 -10.46
C PHE A 290 -0.60 -11.97 -10.01
N GLN A 291 -1.42 -10.94 -10.24
CA GLN A 291 -2.80 -10.86 -9.76
C GLN A 291 -3.83 -11.33 -10.79
N ARG A 292 -3.45 -11.41 -12.07
CA ARG A 292 -4.28 -11.81 -13.22
C ARG A 292 -5.57 -10.99 -13.35
N LEU A 293 -5.49 -9.69 -13.12
CA LEU A 293 -6.65 -8.78 -13.23
C LEU A 293 -6.93 -8.37 -14.69
N GLY A 294 -5.95 -8.53 -15.59
CA GLY A 294 -6.07 -8.23 -17.01
C GLY A 294 -6.14 -6.72 -17.30
N ASN A 295 -5.70 -5.89 -16.37
CA ASN A 295 -5.72 -4.44 -16.49
C ASN A 295 -4.67 -3.79 -15.57
N HIS A 296 -3.43 -3.75 -16.05
CA HIS A 296 -2.31 -3.13 -15.33
C HIS A 296 -2.51 -1.65 -14.96
N ALA A 297 -3.29 -0.87 -15.71
CA ALA A 297 -3.61 0.51 -15.36
C ALA A 297 -4.49 0.60 -14.10
N LYS A 298 -5.52 -0.25 -14.02
CA LYS A 298 -6.37 -0.38 -12.84
C LYS A 298 -5.59 -0.89 -11.63
N VAL A 299 -4.69 -1.86 -11.84
CA VAL A 299 -3.77 -2.36 -10.80
C VAL A 299 -2.87 -1.23 -10.30
N GLN A 300 -2.31 -0.43 -11.20
CA GLN A 300 -1.46 0.72 -10.86
C GLN A 300 -2.22 1.73 -10.00
N ALA A 301 -3.40 2.17 -10.43
CA ALA A 301 -4.24 3.14 -9.70
C ALA A 301 -4.56 2.66 -8.28
N LEU A 302 -4.93 1.38 -8.13
CA LEU A 302 -5.21 0.77 -6.82
C LEU A 302 -4.02 0.88 -5.86
N HIS A 303 -2.84 0.45 -6.29
CA HIS A 303 -1.65 0.45 -5.42
C HIS A 303 -1.19 1.87 -5.07
N LEU A 304 -1.27 2.79 -6.02
CA LEU A 304 -0.95 4.20 -5.81
C LEU A 304 -1.89 4.85 -4.79
N ASP A 305 -3.21 4.59 -4.87
CA ASP A 305 -4.18 5.12 -3.90
C ASP A 305 -4.04 4.50 -2.50
N ILE A 306 -3.70 3.20 -2.40
CA ILE A 306 -3.39 2.56 -1.11
C ILE A 306 -2.18 3.25 -0.46
N CYS A 307 -1.10 3.45 -1.22
CA CYS A 307 0.12 4.05 -0.71
C CYS A 307 -0.10 5.50 -0.27
N ARG A 308 -0.91 6.27 -1.03
CA ARG A 308 -1.31 7.63 -0.63
C ARG A 308 -2.02 7.64 0.72
N GLY A 309 -2.87 6.65 0.99
CA GLY A 309 -3.65 6.53 2.23
C GLY A 309 -2.81 6.47 3.51
N PHE A 310 -1.54 6.06 3.43
CA PHE A 310 -0.66 5.97 4.60
C PHE A 310 -0.26 7.34 5.15
N SER A 311 0.10 8.30 4.29
CA SER A 311 0.71 9.55 4.76
C SER A 311 0.50 10.78 3.87
N GLY A 312 -0.14 10.65 2.71
CA GLY A 312 -0.31 11.70 1.72
C GLY A 312 0.41 11.41 0.40
N ASN A 313 0.70 12.45 -0.36
CA ASN A 313 1.53 12.36 -1.56
C ASN A 313 2.91 11.78 -1.20
N TYR A 314 3.55 11.22 -2.22
CA TYR A 314 4.78 10.45 -2.10
C TYR A 314 5.69 10.74 -3.30
N ILE A 315 6.85 10.10 -3.34
CA ILE A 315 7.64 9.99 -4.57
C ILE A 315 7.60 8.54 -5.07
N VAL A 316 7.95 8.32 -6.34
CA VAL A 316 8.15 6.98 -6.91
C VAL A 316 9.66 6.78 -7.12
N PRO A 317 10.37 6.11 -6.20
CA PRO A 317 11.81 5.86 -6.34
C PRO A 317 12.13 4.85 -7.44
N GLU A 318 11.19 3.96 -7.72
CA GLU A 318 11.30 2.98 -8.78
C GLU A 318 10.00 2.87 -9.57
N GLN A 319 10.05 3.21 -10.86
CA GLN A 319 9.01 2.86 -11.81
C GLN A 319 9.56 1.92 -12.88
N GLN A 320 8.77 0.92 -13.26
CA GLN A 320 9.04 0.06 -14.41
C GLN A 320 9.41 0.88 -15.65
N SER A 321 10.61 0.64 -16.18
CA SER A 321 11.11 1.30 -17.40
C SER A 321 10.97 0.43 -18.65
N GLY A 322 10.92 -0.89 -18.50
CA GLY A 322 11.15 -1.83 -19.58
C GLY A 322 10.66 -3.24 -19.28
N PHE A 323 11.15 -4.18 -20.08
CA PHE A 323 11.17 -5.58 -19.69
C PHE A 323 11.90 -5.73 -18.35
N GLY A 324 11.23 -6.24 -17.33
CA GLY A 324 11.79 -6.61 -16.04
C GLY A 324 11.89 -8.12 -15.95
N SER A 325 13.04 -8.67 -15.56
CA SER A 325 13.16 -10.12 -15.40
C SER A 325 14.26 -10.50 -14.42
N GLN A 326 13.95 -11.53 -13.64
CA GLN A 326 14.87 -12.25 -12.77
C GLN A 326 14.50 -13.75 -12.75
N PRO A 327 15.31 -14.65 -12.18
CA PRO A 327 14.97 -16.07 -12.13
C PRO A 327 13.59 -16.32 -11.52
N GLY A 328 12.69 -16.90 -12.30
CA GLY A 328 11.35 -17.30 -11.88
C GLY A 328 10.21 -16.48 -12.48
N PHE A 329 10.44 -15.24 -12.92
CA PHE A 329 9.38 -14.42 -13.54
C PHE A 329 9.92 -13.28 -14.42
N CYS A 330 9.06 -12.73 -15.27
CA CYS A 330 9.32 -11.53 -16.05
C CYS A 330 8.05 -10.69 -16.24
N THR A 331 8.23 -9.43 -16.66
CA THR A 331 7.15 -8.51 -17.04
C THR A 331 6.99 -8.46 -18.55
N LEU A 332 5.89 -7.85 -19.01
CA LEU A 332 5.81 -7.34 -20.37
C LEU A 332 6.76 -6.14 -20.57
N THR A 333 7.12 -5.89 -21.83
CA THR A 333 7.85 -4.68 -22.21
C THR A 333 6.82 -3.58 -22.49
N PRO A 334 6.94 -2.39 -21.89
CA PRO A 334 6.09 -1.26 -22.23
C PRO A 334 6.17 -0.93 -23.72
N GLU A 335 5.02 -0.72 -24.35
CA GLU A 335 4.95 -0.28 -25.74
C GLU A 335 5.29 1.23 -25.86
N PRO A 336 5.65 1.71 -27.08
CA PRO A 336 5.90 3.13 -27.28
C PRO A 336 4.73 4.02 -26.82
N GLY A 337 4.99 4.96 -25.92
CA GLY A 337 4.03 5.85 -25.29
C GLY A 337 3.57 5.40 -23.90
N GLU A 338 3.63 4.10 -23.62
CA GLU A 338 3.12 3.51 -22.39
C GLU A 338 3.99 3.82 -21.17
N LEU A 339 5.31 3.94 -21.36
CA LEU A 339 6.25 4.31 -20.29
C LEU A 339 5.92 5.71 -19.74
N ARG A 340 5.78 6.69 -20.65
CA ARG A 340 5.38 8.05 -20.26
C ARG A 340 3.98 8.06 -19.66
N ARG A 341 3.03 7.30 -20.21
CA ARG A 341 1.65 7.18 -19.68
C ARG A 341 1.65 6.66 -18.24
N MET A 342 2.35 5.55 -17.97
CA MET A 342 2.50 5.01 -16.61
C MET A 342 3.08 6.05 -15.64
N ALA A 343 4.08 6.82 -16.07
CA ALA A 343 4.68 7.87 -15.24
C ALA A 343 3.67 8.99 -14.92
N LEU A 344 2.85 9.38 -15.89
CA LEU A 344 1.79 10.36 -15.67
C LEU A 344 0.67 9.81 -14.77
N SER A 345 0.36 8.51 -14.81
CA SER A 345 -0.59 7.90 -13.86
C SER A 345 -0.07 8.01 -12.42
N SER A 346 1.21 7.74 -12.20
CA SER A 346 1.85 7.93 -10.90
C SER A 346 1.70 9.38 -10.40
N VAL A 347 1.92 10.37 -11.27
CA VAL A 347 1.72 11.79 -10.94
C VAL A 347 0.26 12.10 -10.66
N ALA A 348 -0.67 11.56 -11.44
CA ALA A 348 -2.10 11.78 -11.32
C ALA A 348 -2.66 11.30 -9.96
N HIS A 349 -2.06 10.25 -9.39
CA HIS A 349 -2.41 9.68 -8.09
C HIS A 349 -1.61 10.24 -6.89
N GLY A 350 -0.74 11.23 -7.11
CA GLY A 350 -0.09 11.97 -6.01
C GLY A 350 1.43 11.83 -5.93
N ALA A 351 2.10 11.30 -6.96
CA ALA A 351 3.55 11.39 -7.02
C ALA A 351 4.02 12.85 -7.23
N ASP A 352 4.90 13.32 -6.34
CA ASP A 352 5.58 14.62 -6.40
C ASP A 352 7.07 14.48 -6.79
N GLY A 353 7.47 13.27 -7.19
CA GLY A 353 8.77 12.92 -7.75
C GLY A 353 8.71 11.50 -8.33
N LEU A 354 9.51 11.21 -9.34
CA LEU A 354 9.55 9.92 -10.03
C LEU A 354 10.93 9.60 -10.58
N MET A 355 11.39 8.38 -10.31
CA MET A 355 12.63 7.82 -10.79
C MET A 355 12.35 6.52 -11.55
N PHE A 356 12.91 6.42 -12.75
CA PHE A 356 12.78 5.24 -13.61
C PHE A 356 13.77 4.18 -13.16
N PHE A 357 13.29 3.03 -12.66
CA PHE A 357 14.17 1.90 -12.38
C PHE A 357 14.43 1.17 -13.69
N ARG A 358 15.65 1.25 -14.25
CA ARG A 358 16.87 1.92 -13.77
C ARG A 358 17.50 2.73 -14.90
N TRP A 359 18.63 3.42 -14.68
CA TRP A 359 19.30 4.11 -15.79
C TRP A 359 19.71 3.13 -16.90
N ARG A 360 20.41 2.05 -16.53
CA ARG A 360 20.89 0.98 -17.42
C ARG A 360 20.86 -0.36 -16.68
N PRO A 361 20.51 -1.48 -17.33
CA PRO A 361 20.57 -2.80 -16.72
C PRO A 361 22.00 -3.19 -16.33
N ALA A 362 22.13 -4.10 -15.36
CA ALA A 362 23.41 -4.75 -15.08
C ALA A 362 23.74 -5.78 -16.16
N HIS A 363 25.03 -5.97 -16.46
CA HIS A 363 25.50 -7.04 -17.36
C HIS A 363 25.65 -8.41 -16.65
N PHE A 364 25.44 -8.43 -15.34
CA PHE A 364 25.62 -9.59 -14.46
C PHE A 364 24.62 -9.55 -13.31
N GLY A 365 24.51 -10.65 -12.57
CA GLY A 365 23.61 -10.77 -11.42
C GLY A 365 22.26 -11.40 -11.75
N ALA A 366 21.33 -11.33 -10.80
CA ALA A 366 20.01 -11.95 -10.94
C ALA A 366 19.06 -11.13 -11.84
N GLU A 367 19.26 -9.82 -11.92
CA GLU A 367 18.40 -8.86 -12.63
C GLU A 367 19.00 -8.41 -13.97
N ILE A 368 19.76 -9.28 -14.64
CA ILE A 368 20.42 -8.93 -15.92
C ILE A 368 19.44 -8.46 -16.98
N TYR A 369 18.19 -8.90 -16.94
CA TYR A 369 17.16 -8.49 -17.88
C TYR A 369 16.18 -7.49 -17.28
N TRP A 370 16.53 -6.85 -16.16
CA TRP A 370 15.78 -5.72 -15.64
C TRP A 370 16.20 -4.43 -16.35
N MET A 371 15.55 -4.20 -17.49
CA MET A 371 15.95 -3.21 -18.47
C MET A 371 15.70 -1.79 -17.96
N GLY A 372 16.76 -0.98 -17.99
CA GLY A 372 16.70 0.46 -17.73
C GLY A 372 16.25 1.29 -18.94
N ILE A 373 16.28 2.62 -18.82
CA ILE A 373 15.95 3.54 -19.92
C ILE A 373 16.99 3.57 -21.04
N ILE A 374 18.22 3.14 -20.75
CA ILE A 374 19.26 2.77 -21.71
C ILE A 374 19.48 1.25 -21.65
N ASP A 375 19.71 0.63 -22.81
CA ASP A 375 19.92 -0.83 -22.93
C ASP A 375 21.36 -1.26 -22.56
N HIS A 376 21.60 -2.57 -22.54
CA HIS A 376 22.94 -3.17 -22.36
C HIS A 376 23.97 -2.72 -23.41
N ASP A 377 23.53 -2.41 -24.63
CA ASP A 377 24.40 -1.98 -25.74
C ASP A 377 24.74 -0.48 -25.71
N ASP A 378 24.26 0.23 -24.68
CA ASP A 378 24.47 1.66 -24.50
C ASP A 378 23.90 2.57 -25.60
N VAL A 379 22.85 2.10 -26.25
CA VAL A 379 22.10 2.86 -27.23
C VAL A 379 20.82 3.42 -26.60
N ALA A 380 20.67 4.75 -26.68
CA ALA A 380 19.41 5.41 -26.33
C ALA A 380 18.36 5.13 -27.42
N ARG A 381 17.13 4.82 -26.99
CA ARG A 381 16.00 4.46 -27.87
C ARG A 381 14.72 5.15 -27.38
N HIS A 382 13.57 4.71 -27.88
CA HIS A 382 12.26 5.28 -27.55
C HIS A 382 12.01 5.47 -26.03
N ARG A 383 12.47 4.53 -25.18
CA ARG A 383 12.34 4.65 -23.71
C ARG A 383 13.08 5.85 -23.13
N TYR A 384 14.26 6.17 -23.65
CA TYR A 384 15.00 7.38 -23.27
C TYR A 384 14.27 8.64 -23.76
N ASP A 385 13.73 8.62 -24.98
CA ASP A 385 12.99 9.76 -25.54
C ASP A 385 11.69 10.04 -24.76
N GLU A 386 10.99 8.99 -24.35
CA GLU A 386 9.79 9.08 -23.50
C GLU A 386 10.12 9.57 -22.09
N ALA A 387 11.15 9.03 -21.45
CA ALA A 387 11.59 9.47 -20.13
C ALA A 387 12.06 10.94 -20.15
N LYS A 388 12.76 11.36 -21.22
CA LYS A 388 13.14 12.76 -21.46
C LYS A 388 11.93 13.66 -21.64
N ARG A 389 10.94 13.23 -22.41
CA ARG A 389 9.69 13.99 -22.61
C ARG A 389 8.97 14.18 -21.27
N PHE A 390 8.80 13.12 -20.51
CA PHE A 390 8.21 13.17 -19.16
C PHE A 390 8.97 14.13 -18.24
N ALA A 391 10.30 14.01 -18.15
CA ALA A 391 11.11 14.85 -17.28
C ALA A 391 11.05 16.35 -17.64
N THR A 392 11.05 16.66 -18.95
CA THR A 392 10.91 18.04 -19.44
C THR A 392 9.53 18.61 -19.06
N GLU A 393 8.46 17.83 -19.25
CA GLU A 393 7.09 18.22 -18.90
C GLU A 393 6.94 18.42 -17.40
N MET A 394 7.41 17.48 -16.56
CA MET A 394 7.28 17.59 -15.10
C MET A 394 8.11 18.74 -14.54
N THR A 395 9.28 19.02 -15.10
CA THR A 395 10.07 20.20 -14.72
C THR A 395 9.32 21.49 -15.02
N ALA A 396 8.69 21.61 -16.19
CA ALA A 396 7.91 22.78 -16.56
C ALA A 396 6.62 22.92 -15.73
N LEU A 397 5.99 21.80 -15.37
CA LEU A 397 4.71 21.75 -14.65
C LEU A 397 4.84 21.69 -13.14
N ALA A 398 6.06 21.56 -12.59
CA ALA A 398 6.29 21.51 -11.14
C ALA A 398 5.58 22.64 -10.36
N PRO A 399 5.60 23.93 -10.80
CA PRO A 399 4.88 25.00 -10.10
C PRO A 399 3.34 24.90 -10.16
N LYS A 400 2.80 24.00 -10.97
CA LYS A 400 1.35 23.72 -11.05
C LYS A 400 0.97 22.47 -10.26
N ILE A 401 1.86 21.47 -10.22
CA ILE A 401 1.59 20.14 -9.63
C ILE A 401 1.93 20.11 -8.14
N LEU A 402 3.11 20.62 -7.75
CA LEU A 402 3.56 20.55 -6.36
C LEU A 402 2.60 21.32 -5.44
N GLY A 403 2.34 20.76 -4.25
CA GLY A 403 1.40 21.32 -3.28
C GLY A 403 -0.08 21.02 -3.58
N THR A 404 -0.39 20.28 -4.65
CA THR A 404 -1.74 19.75 -4.88
C THR A 404 -1.92 18.38 -4.23
N TYR A 405 -3.13 18.08 -3.79
CA TYR A 405 -3.55 16.76 -3.32
C TYR A 405 -4.55 16.14 -4.31
N VAL A 406 -4.75 14.82 -4.24
CA VAL A 406 -5.73 14.12 -5.09
C VAL A 406 -7.14 14.27 -4.52
N ARG A 407 -8.09 14.71 -5.34
CA ARG A 407 -9.50 14.82 -4.95
C ARG A 407 -10.11 13.43 -4.78
N MET A 408 -10.87 13.24 -3.70
CA MET A 408 -11.70 12.07 -3.46
C MET A 408 -13.09 12.54 -3.02
N ASP A 409 -14.14 12.05 -3.69
CA ASP A 409 -15.53 12.22 -3.28
C ASP A 409 -16.00 10.97 -2.49
N VAL A 410 -15.45 9.80 -2.82
CA VAL A 410 -15.63 8.52 -2.10
C VAL A 410 -14.33 8.16 -1.37
N GLY A 411 -14.41 7.99 -0.05
CA GLY A 411 -13.33 7.43 0.76
C GLY A 411 -13.61 5.99 1.14
N ILE A 412 -12.60 5.14 1.04
CA ILE A 412 -12.63 3.76 1.54
C ILE A 412 -11.70 3.70 2.75
N ALA A 413 -12.20 3.18 3.88
CA ALA A 413 -11.40 2.99 5.07
C ALA A 413 -10.22 2.08 4.73
N GLY A 414 -9.02 2.66 4.80
CA GLY A 414 -7.76 1.99 4.47
C GLY A 414 -6.65 2.36 5.44
N SER A 415 -5.49 1.74 5.24
CA SER A 415 -4.26 2.06 5.96
C SER A 415 -4.29 1.80 7.48
N ASP A 416 -5.30 1.07 7.98
CA ASP A 416 -5.23 0.48 9.32
C ASP A 416 -4.37 -0.79 9.28
N PHE A 417 -3.40 -0.86 10.17
CA PHE A 417 -2.40 -1.92 10.19
C PHE A 417 -2.99 -3.24 10.72
N ASP A 418 -3.88 -3.18 11.71
CA ASP A 418 -4.31 -4.35 12.46
C ASP A 418 -5.43 -5.15 11.78
N ASN A 419 -6.38 -4.48 11.11
CA ASN A 419 -7.62 -5.11 10.65
C ASN A 419 -7.42 -6.20 9.60
N GLN A 420 -6.45 -6.02 8.70
CA GLN A 420 -6.15 -7.05 7.69
C GLN A 420 -5.59 -8.31 8.36
N GLU A 421 -4.78 -8.17 9.41
CA GLU A 421 -4.24 -9.30 10.15
C GLU A 421 -5.29 -9.93 11.08
N ALA A 422 -6.10 -9.12 11.75
CA ALA A 422 -7.22 -9.57 12.56
C ALA A 422 -8.18 -10.46 11.75
N HIS A 423 -8.40 -10.14 10.49
CA HIS A 423 -9.17 -10.99 9.58
C HIS A 423 -8.51 -12.36 9.36
N LYS A 424 -7.21 -12.39 9.02
CA LYS A 424 -6.46 -13.63 8.72
C LYS A 424 -6.32 -14.55 9.92
N THR A 425 -6.15 -14.00 11.12
CA THR A 425 -5.96 -14.79 12.36
C THR A 425 -7.18 -15.64 12.72
N TYR A 426 -8.38 -15.29 12.23
CA TYR A 426 -9.57 -16.11 12.41
C TYR A 426 -10.57 -15.89 11.25
N PRO A 427 -10.38 -16.56 10.11
CA PRO A 427 -11.20 -16.38 8.93
C PRO A 427 -12.49 -17.21 9.03
N ILE A 428 -13.64 -16.55 8.90
CA ILE A 428 -14.98 -17.20 8.93
C ILE A 428 -15.70 -17.17 7.58
N GLY A 429 -14.95 -16.94 6.50
CA GLY A 429 -15.43 -17.05 5.13
C GLY A 429 -15.71 -15.74 4.42
N LEU A 430 -15.76 -14.59 5.11
CA LEU A 430 -15.76 -13.27 4.46
C LEU A 430 -14.50 -13.08 3.61
N PRO A 431 -14.56 -12.32 2.50
CA PRO A 431 -13.36 -11.75 1.88
C PRO A 431 -12.61 -10.87 2.88
N SER A 432 -11.32 -10.64 2.63
CA SER A 432 -10.56 -9.74 3.50
C SER A 432 -11.04 -8.28 3.34
N PRO A 433 -10.82 -7.40 4.34
CA PRO A 433 -11.11 -5.98 4.21
C PRO A 433 -10.57 -5.36 2.91
N GLN A 434 -9.36 -5.76 2.52
CA GLN A 434 -8.73 -5.30 1.28
C GLN A 434 -9.47 -5.80 0.03
N ASP A 435 -9.87 -7.08 -0.02
CA ASP A 435 -10.58 -7.64 -1.19
C ASP A 435 -11.95 -6.98 -1.39
N ASP A 436 -12.67 -6.71 -0.29
CA ASP A 436 -13.97 -6.05 -0.30
C ASP A 436 -13.84 -4.57 -0.72
N ALA A 437 -12.80 -3.89 -0.24
CA ALA A 437 -12.46 -2.52 -0.63
C ALA A 437 -12.13 -2.38 -2.13
N ILE A 438 -11.41 -3.35 -2.70
CA ILE A 438 -11.01 -3.34 -4.11
C ILE A 438 -12.24 -3.29 -5.02
N LEU A 439 -13.34 -3.97 -4.67
CA LEU A 439 -14.56 -3.97 -5.47
C LEU A 439 -15.16 -2.57 -5.64
N LEU A 440 -15.21 -1.78 -4.56
CA LEU A 440 -15.69 -0.39 -4.63
C LEU A 440 -14.70 0.51 -5.37
N HIS A 441 -13.39 0.36 -5.12
CA HIS A 441 -12.36 1.15 -5.80
C HIS A 441 -12.43 0.95 -7.32
N GLN A 442 -12.46 -0.31 -7.77
CA GLN A 442 -12.53 -0.65 -9.20
C GLN A 442 -13.84 -0.19 -9.83
N HIS A 443 -14.96 -0.31 -9.12
CA HIS A 443 -16.25 0.21 -9.59
C HIS A 443 -16.20 1.73 -9.82
N CYS A 444 -15.56 2.48 -8.92
CA CYS A 444 -15.37 3.92 -9.05
C CYS A 444 -14.40 4.27 -10.19
N TYR A 445 -13.29 3.55 -10.30
CA TYR A 445 -12.30 3.71 -11.38
C TYR A 445 -12.97 3.61 -12.76
N ASP A 446 -13.74 2.53 -12.99
CA ASP A 446 -14.40 2.27 -14.29
C ASP A 446 -15.46 3.33 -14.67
N ARG A 447 -15.88 4.17 -13.71
CA ARG A 447 -16.90 5.19 -13.89
C ARG A 447 -16.37 6.61 -13.75
N GLY A 448 -15.06 6.80 -13.56
CA GLY A 448 -14.46 8.12 -13.38
C GLY A 448 -14.87 8.83 -12.10
N ILE A 449 -15.27 8.08 -11.08
CA ILE A 449 -15.65 8.63 -9.77
C ILE A 449 -14.38 8.81 -8.94
N ALA A 450 -14.18 10.02 -8.40
CA ALA A 450 -13.05 10.34 -7.54
C ALA A 450 -13.10 9.50 -6.24
N CYS A 451 -12.24 8.48 -6.14
CA CYS A 451 -12.24 7.50 -5.06
C CYS A 451 -10.81 7.22 -4.58
N GLY A 452 -10.64 6.84 -3.32
CA GLY A 452 -9.36 6.39 -2.80
C GLY A 452 -9.41 5.95 -1.33
N PHE A 453 -8.26 5.56 -0.80
CA PHE A 453 -8.14 5.07 0.58
C PHE A 453 -7.83 6.19 1.56
N ILE A 454 -8.49 6.17 2.71
CA ILE A 454 -8.39 7.19 3.76
C ILE A 454 -8.67 6.58 5.13
N HIS A 455 -7.96 7.00 6.17
CA HIS A 455 -8.16 6.48 7.52
C HIS A 455 -9.26 7.28 8.25
N PRO A 456 -10.05 6.69 9.17
CA PRO A 456 -11.07 7.43 9.94
C PRO A 456 -10.55 8.61 10.78
N GLU A 457 -9.24 8.66 11.04
CA GLU A 457 -8.59 9.75 11.77
C GLU A 457 -8.24 10.97 10.89
N ASP A 458 -8.28 10.82 9.56
CA ASP A 458 -8.09 11.91 8.62
C ASP A 458 -9.25 12.91 8.64
N ASP A 459 -9.05 14.07 8.00
CA ASP A 459 -10.13 15.02 7.72
C ASP A 459 -11.12 14.44 6.70
N LEU A 460 -12.28 13.98 7.17
CA LEU A 460 -13.33 13.43 6.32
C LEU A 460 -14.21 14.49 5.66
N SER A 461 -14.07 15.78 6.00
CA SER A 461 -14.97 16.86 5.54
C SER A 461 -14.93 17.10 4.03
N ARG A 462 -13.90 16.57 3.36
CA ARG A 462 -13.70 16.66 1.91
C ARG A 462 -14.42 15.56 1.14
N LEU A 463 -14.85 14.51 1.81
CA LEU A 463 -15.57 13.39 1.23
C LEU A 463 -17.07 13.66 1.18
N LYS A 464 -17.78 12.85 0.40
CA LYS A 464 -19.24 12.77 0.36
C LYS A 464 -19.74 11.40 0.82
N LEU A 465 -18.95 10.35 0.59
CA LEU A 465 -19.22 9.00 1.08
C LEU A 465 -17.96 8.40 1.73
N PHE A 466 -18.12 7.70 2.85
CA PHE A 466 -17.06 6.95 3.52
C PHE A 466 -17.52 5.50 3.78
N TYR A 467 -16.74 4.53 3.32
CA TYR A 467 -17.06 3.11 3.43
C TYR A 467 -16.05 2.35 4.29
N VAL A 468 -16.53 1.53 5.24
CA VAL A 468 -15.72 0.68 6.12
C VAL A 468 -15.87 -0.80 5.73
N PRO A 469 -14.84 -1.45 5.15
CA PRO A 469 -14.91 -2.84 4.71
C PRO A 469 -14.63 -3.80 5.88
N HIS A 470 -15.67 -4.13 6.64
CA HIS A 470 -15.64 -5.19 7.67
C HIS A 470 -14.51 -5.09 8.71
N TRP A 471 -14.09 -3.89 9.10
CA TRP A 471 -13.04 -3.68 10.12
C TRP A 471 -13.45 -4.24 11.48
N VAL A 472 -13.04 -5.48 11.75
CA VAL A 472 -13.41 -6.25 12.94
C VAL A 472 -12.86 -5.62 14.22
N MET A 473 -11.67 -5.01 14.18
CA MET A 473 -11.12 -4.22 15.28
C MET A 473 -11.56 -2.77 15.13
N TRP A 474 -12.14 -2.20 16.18
CA TRP A 474 -12.71 -0.86 16.15
C TRP A 474 -12.37 -0.06 17.40
N LYS A 475 -12.14 1.24 17.20
CA LYS A 475 -11.98 2.21 18.29
C LYS A 475 -13.19 3.15 18.31
N ASP A 476 -13.79 3.35 19.48
CA ASP A 476 -14.98 4.20 19.64
C ASP A 476 -14.76 5.65 19.20
N GLU A 477 -13.51 6.15 19.26
CA GLU A 477 -13.14 7.48 18.76
C GLU A 477 -13.37 7.66 17.25
N TRP A 478 -13.29 6.58 16.46
CA TRP A 478 -13.62 6.62 15.04
C TRP A 478 -15.13 6.81 14.83
N THR A 479 -15.98 6.25 15.69
CA THR A 479 -17.44 6.43 15.61
C THR A 479 -17.83 7.90 15.69
N ALA A 480 -17.21 8.68 16.60
CA ALA A 480 -17.51 10.10 16.74
C ALA A 480 -17.18 10.92 15.48
N LYS A 481 -16.10 10.55 14.76
CA LYS A 481 -15.73 11.16 13.47
C LYS A 481 -16.75 10.84 12.38
N LEU A 482 -17.22 9.59 12.33
CA LEU A 482 -18.25 9.17 11.37
C LEU A 482 -19.62 9.79 11.66
N GLU A 483 -19.98 9.93 12.93
CA GLU A 483 -21.18 10.63 13.38
C GLU A 483 -21.15 12.09 12.89
N ALA A 484 -20.09 12.84 13.18
CA ALA A 484 -19.93 14.22 12.74
C ALA A 484 -19.93 14.37 11.22
N PHE A 485 -19.29 13.45 10.50
CA PHE A 485 -19.30 13.42 9.04
C PHE A 485 -20.73 13.21 8.48
N ALA A 486 -21.47 12.26 9.02
CA ALA A 486 -22.85 12.00 8.62
C ALA A 486 -23.78 13.19 8.95
N GLU A 487 -23.66 13.76 10.15
CA GLU A 487 -24.45 14.94 10.56
C GLU A 487 -24.25 16.13 9.60
N ALA A 488 -23.02 16.32 9.12
CA ALA A 488 -22.66 17.37 8.18
C ALA A 488 -23.19 17.14 6.75
N GLY A 489 -23.68 15.94 6.42
CA GLY A 489 -24.23 15.60 5.10
C GLY A 489 -23.58 14.38 4.45
N GLY A 490 -22.55 13.79 5.07
CA GLY A 490 -21.86 12.63 4.56
C GLY A 490 -22.72 11.35 4.56
N THR A 491 -22.40 10.42 3.67
CA THR A 491 -22.93 9.05 3.70
C THR A 491 -21.88 8.11 4.28
N VAL A 492 -22.18 7.45 5.38
CA VAL A 492 -21.33 6.41 5.95
C VAL A 492 -21.87 5.03 5.54
N VAL A 493 -21.02 4.12 5.10
CA VAL A 493 -21.38 2.72 4.81
C VAL A 493 -20.51 1.81 5.68
N ILE A 494 -21.13 0.97 6.50
CA ILE A 494 -20.45 0.03 7.40
C ILE A 494 -20.74 -1.39 6.91
N GLY A 495 -19.68 -2.16 6.65
CA GLY A 495 -19.80 -3.58 6.34
C GLY A 495 -20.11 -4.44 7.57
N ALA A 496 -20.60 -5.65 7.32
CA ALA A 496 -20.79 -6.71 8.32
C ALA A 496 -19.56 -6.90 9.22
N ARG A 497 -19.73 -7.46 10.42
CA ARG A 497 -18.63 -7.80 11.33
C ARG A 497 -17.77 -6.63 11.82
N THR A 498 -17.99 -5.39 11.38
CA THR A 498 -17.26 -4.23 11.88
C THR A 498 -17.47 -4.07 13.39
N GLY A 499 -16.40 -3.80 14.13
CA GLY A 499 -16.46 -3.60 15.60
C GLY A 499 -16.81 -4.85 16.41
N THR A 500 -16.51 -6.04 15.89
CA THR A 500 -16.76 -7.30 16.60
C THR A 500 -15.62 -7.76 17.50
N ARG A 501 -14.47 -7.07 17.48
CA ARG A 501 -13.27 -7.45 18.21
C ARG A 501 -12.62 -6.26 18.91
N THR A 502 -12.00 -6.57 20.05
CA THR A 502 -11.11 -5.67 20.79
C THR A 502 -9.72 -5.63 20.15
N GLN A 503 -8.86 -4.75 20.66
CA GLN A 503 -7.45 -4.59 20.24
C GLN A 503 -6.61 -5.86 20.44
N ASP A 504 -6.99 -6.68 21.43
CA ASP A 504 -6.36 -7.96 21.75
C ASP A 504 -6.99 -9.12 20.97
N ASN A 505 -7.83 -8.79 19.97
CA ASN A 505 -8.51 -9.74 19.09
C ASN A 505 -9.57 -10.62 19.80
N HIS A 506 -9.92 -10.32 21.06
CA HIS A 506 -11.08 -10.92 21.71
C HIS A 506 -12.36 -10.48 21.01
N VAL A 507 -13.31 -11.42 20.87
CA VAL A 507 -14.69 -11.07 20.53
C VAL A 507 -15.26 -10.23 21.66
N ILE A 508 -15.92 -9.12 21.31
CA ILE A 508 -16.58 -8.23 22.28
C ILE A 508 -17.64 -9.00 23.09
N ARG A 509 -17.95 -8.52 24.30
CA ARG A 509 -18.97 -9.15 25.17
C ARG A 509 -20.35 -8.53 24.99
N GLU A 510 -20.39 -7.35 24.38
CA GLU A 510 -21.58 -6.62 23.97
C GLU A 510 -22.16 -7.23 22.68
N THR A 511 -23.45 -6.97 22.43
CA THR A 511 -24.06 -7.30 21.14
C THR A 511 -23.34 -6.52 20.03
N ALA A 512 -22.92 -7.23 18.97
CA ALA A 512 -22.30 -6.61 17.81
C ALA A 512 -23.24 -5.60 17.10
N PRO A 513 -22.72 -4.51 16.51
CA PRO A 513 -21.30 -4.12 16.37
C PRO A 513 -20.71 -3.36 17.58
N GLY A 514 -21.20 -3.60 18.79
CA GLY A 514 -20.77 -2.91 20.01
C GLY A 514 -21.54 -1.59 20.22
N THR A 515 -21.48 -1.06 21.44
CA THR A 515 -22.36 0.04 21.88
C THR A 515 -22.26 1.30 21.02
N ALA A 516 -21.04 1.73 20.68
CA ALA A 516 -20.83 2.96 19.91
C ALA A 516 -21.38 2.85 18.49
N LEU A 517 -21.04 1.79 17.76
CA LEU A 517 -21.53 1.57 16.40
C LEU A 517 -23.02 1.26 16.37
N SER A 518 -23.57 0.48 17.31
CA SER A 518 -25.01 0.27 17.43
C SER A 518 -25.75 1.59 17.63
N LYS A 519 -25.21 2.52 18.44
CA LYS A 519 -25.82 3.85 18.61
C LYS A 519 -25.78 4.66 17.32
N LEU A 520 -24.72 4.56 16.52
CA LEU A 520 -24.60 5.27 15.25
C LEU A 520 -25.55 4.70 14.18
N THR A 521 -25.51 3.39 13.98
CA THR A 521 -26.23 2.70 12.89
C THR A 521 -27.70 2.42 13.23
N GLY A 522 -28.03 2.33 14.53
CA GLY A 522 -29.31 1.83 15.01
C GLY A 522 -29.47 0.31 14.83
N VAL A 523 -28.38 -0.42 14.58
CA VAL A 523 -28.37 -1.86 14.26
C VAL A 523 -27.78 -2.68 15.41
N ARG A 524 -28.34 -3.87 15.63
CA ARG A 524 -27.77 -4.95 16.43
C ARG A 524 -27.79 -6.25 15.63
N VAL A 525 -26.73 -7.03 15.74
CA VAL A 525 -26.61 -8.34 15.07
C VAL A 525 -27.22 -9.41 15.96
N GLU A 526 -28.30 -10.05 15.49
CA GLU A 526 -29.01 -11.11 16.21
C GLU A 526 -28.32 -12.47 16.04
N ASP A 527 -27.97 -12.80 14.80
CA ASP A 527 -27.17 -13.96 14.47
C ASP A 527 -26.36 -13.69 13.20
N PHE A 528 -25.34 -14.52 12.98
CA PHE A 528 -24.54 -14.49 11.77
C PHE A 528 -24.06 -15.89 11.43
N GLY A 529 -23.61 -16.10 10.20
CA GLY A 529 -23.03 -17.38 9.83
C GLY A 529 -22.33 -17.38 8.49
N ARG A 530 -21.59 -18.46 8.27
CA ARG A 530 -20.90 -18.70 7.01
C ARG A 530 -21.85 -19.27 5.96
N LEU A 531 -21.70 -18.81 4.73
CA LEU A 531 -22.33 -19.37 3.54
C LEU A 531 -21.29 -20.01 2.64
N THR A 532 -21.73 -20.98 1.84
CA THR A 532 -20.88 -21.56 0.80
C THR A 532 -20.46 -20.47 -0.18
N ALA A 533 -19.18 -20.46 -0.54
CA ALA A 533 -18.67 -19.55 -1.57
C ALA A 533 -19.38 -19.81 -2.91
N PRO A 534 -19.57 -18.79 -3.78
CA PRO A 534 -20.11 -18.99 -5.11
C PRO A 534 -19.35 -20.10 -5.86
N GLY A 535 -20.09 -21.05 -6.44
CA GLY A 535 -19.52 -22.19 -7.17
C GLY A 535 -18.97 -23.35 -6.32
N ALA A 536 -18.88 -23.22 -4.99
CA ALA A 536 -18.38 -24.29 -4.12
C ALA A 536 -19.45 -25.32 -3.72
N ASN A 537 -19.03 -26.55 -3.41
CA ASN A 537 -19.91 -27.65 -3.01
C ASN A 537 -20.10 -27.79 -1.47
N GLY A 538 -19.46 -26.93 -0.66
CA GLY A 538 -19.53 -26.96 0.80
C GLY A 538 -18.76 -25.79 1.43
N LEU A 539 -18.69 -25.75 2.77
CA LEU A 539 -17.93 -24.69 3.48
C LEU A 539 -16.42 -24.92 3.48
N PHE A 540 -16.00 -26.16 3.26
CA PHE A 540 -14.63 -26.63 3.35
C PHE A 540 -14.33 -27.50 2.13
N ASP A 541 -13.06 -27.58 1.78
CA ASP A 541 -12.60 -28.61 0.85
C ASP A 541 -12.85 -30.00 1.44
N VAL A 542 -13.00 -30.99 0.56
CA VAL A 542 -13.18 -32.37 0.98
C VAL A 542 -11.92 -32.81 1.71
N MET A 543 -12.05 -33.07 3.01
CA MET A 543 -10.93 -33.62 3.77
C MET A 543 -10.49 -34.94 3.14
N GLU A 544 -9.21 -35.04 2.78
CA GLU A 544 -8.60 -36.33 2.47
C GLU A 544 -8.76 -37.26 3.69
N ARG A 545 -9.00 -38.55 3.43
CA ARG A 545 -9.42 -39.57 4.40
C ARG A 545 -8.94 -39.31 5.84
N SER A 546 -9.80 -38.74 6.68
CA SER A 546 -9.56 -38.71 8.12
C SER A 546 -9.99 -40.04 8.73
N GLY A 547 -9.02 -40.85 9.17
CA GLY A 547 -9.26 -42.09 9.91
C GLY A 547 -9.90 -43.24 9.11
N GLY A 548 -10.00 -43.16 7.79
CA GLY A 548 -10.52 -44.25 6.94
C GLY A 548 -12.02 -44.58 7.11
N LEU A 549 -12.78 -43.74 7.83
CA LEU A 549 -14.18 -43.99 8.18
C LEU A 549 -15.16 -43.73 7.02
N VAL A 550 -14.77 -42.93 6.02
CA VAL A 550 -15.63 -42.54 4.90
C VAL A 550 -14.80 -42.46 3.61
N ILE A 551 -15.28 -43.10 2.53
CA ILE A 551 -14.87 -42.76 1.16
C ILE A 551 -15.64 -41.49 0.81
N PRO A 552 -15.01 -40.31 0.64
CA PRO A 552 -15.75 -39.07 0.44
C PRO A 552 -16.60 -39.18 -0.84
N PRO A 553 -17.93 -39.15 -0.74
CA PRO A 553 -18.75 -39.06 -1.94
C PRO A 553 -18.54 -37.66 -2.54
N ASN A 554 -18.34 -37.55 -3.85
CA ASN A 554 -18.34 -36.27 -4.55
C ASN A 554 -19.77 -35.71 -4.64
N LYS A 555 -20.33 -35.31 -3.50
CA LYS A 555 -21.69 -34.77 -3.37
C LYS A 555 -21.64 -33.43 -2.62
N PRO A 556 -22.50 -32.46 -2.97
CA PRO A 556 -22.60 -31.22 -2.22
C PRO A 556 -22.97 -31.46 -0.75
N ALA A 557 -22.32 -30.72 0.15
CA ALA A 557 -22.64 -30.71 1.58
C ALA A 557 -23.98 -30.01 1.85
N GLU A 558 -24.57 -30.26 3.01
CA GLU A 558 -25.82 -29.60 3.42
C GLU A 558 -25.70 -28.06 3.46
N SER A 559 -24.52 -27.52 3.71
CA SER A 559 -24.27 -26.08 3.64
C SER A 559 -24.51 -25.51 2.24
N ASN A 560 -24.17 -26.23 1.17
CA ASN A 560 -24.44 -25.81 -0.21
C ASN A 560 -25.95 -25.77 -0.51
N ARG A 561 -26.76 -26.65 0.11
CA ARG A 561 -28.23 -26.62 -0.03
C ARG A 561 -28.88 -25.43 0.68
N ARG A 562 -28.22 -24.85 1.69
CA ARG A 562 -28.74 -23.75 2.53
C ARG A 562 -28.34 -22.37 2.01
N GLN A 563 -28.65 -22.09 0.74
CA GLN A 563 -28.43 -20.78 0.14
C GLN A 563 -29.35 -19.70 0.74
N ARG A 564 -28.79 -18.49 0.91
CA ARG A 564 -29.50 -17.26 1.28
C ARG A 564 -29.68 -16.38 0.05
N ARG A 565 -30.85 -15.74 -0.04
CA ARG A 565 -31.14 -14.71 -1.03
C ARG A 565 -31.63 -13.45 -0.34
N PHE A 566 -31.38 -12.31 -0.96
CA PHE A 566 -31.87 -11.02 -0.49
C PHE A 566 -32.37 -10.19 -1.66
N LYS A 567 -33.23 -9.22 -1.36
CA LYS A 567 -33.76 -8.25 -2.33
C LYS A 567 -33.27 -6.84 -2.01
N ILE A 568 -32.79 -6.14 -3.02
CA ILE A 568 -32.48 -4.70 -2.99
C ILE A 568 -33.14 -4.04 -4.20
N GLY A 569 -34.04 -3.10 -3.94
CA GLY A 569 -34.94 -2.59 -4.98
C GLY A 569 -35.70 -3.73 -5.67
N ASN A 570 -35.58 -3.82 -7.00
CA ASN A 570 -36.22 -4.87 -7.81
C ASN A 570 -35.32 -6.08 -8.09
N ARG A 571 -34.09 -6.10 -7.55
CA ARG A 571 -33.10 -7.16 -7.81
C ARG A 571 -33.15 -8.18 -6.66
N GLU A 572 -33.13 -9.48 -6.98
CA GLU A 572 -32.89 -10.55 -6.00
C GLU A 572 -31.52 -11.18 -6.28
N MET A 573 -30.72 -11.35 -5.23
CA MET A 573 -29.33 -11.83 -5.33
C MET A 573 -29.11 -13.00 -4.37
N VAL A 574 -28.15 -13.88 -4.70
CA VAL A 574 -27.69 -14.96 -3.83
C VAL A 574 -26.50 -14.47 -3.01
N ALA A 575 -26.57 -14.57 -1.69
CA ALA A 575 -25.41 -14.28 -0.84
C ALA A 575 -24.47 -15.50 -0.80
N GLY A 576 -23.19 -15.25 -1.02
CA GLY A 576 -22.11 -16.20 -0.73
C GLY A 576 -21.45 -15.89 0.61
N HIS A 577 -20.44 -16.68 1.01
CA HIS A 577 -19.48 -16.39 2.08
C HIS A 577 -20.01 -16.12 3.52
N PHE A 578 -20.90 -15.15 3.73
CA PHE A 578 -21.30 -14.68 5.04
C PHE A 578 -22.69 -14.02 5.04
N TYR A 579 -23.35 -14.01 6.20
CA TYR A 579 -24.56 -13.23 6.45
C TYR A 579 -24.67 -12.80 7.91
N GLU A 580 -25.36 -11.69 8.14
CA GLU A 580 -25.89 -11.24 9.43
C GLU A 580 -27.41 -11.07 9.34
N ASN A 581 -28.12 -11.50 10.38
CA ASN A 581 -29.50 -11.10 10.61
C ASN A 581 -29.51 -9.95 11.62
N LEU A 582 -30.27 -8.91 11.32
CA LEU A 582 -30.20 -7.65 12.06
C LEU A 582 -31.51 -7.36 12.78
N SER A 583 -31.42 -6.85 14.00
CA SER A 583 -32.49 -6.06 14.62
C SER A 583 -32.15 -4.57 14.53
N ILE A 584 -33.18 -3.74 14.44
CA ILE A 584 -33.02 -2.32 14.13
C ILE A 584 -33.88 -1.45 15.05
N ASP A 585 -33.40 -0.24 15.33
CA ASP A 585 -34.16 0.79 16.03
C ASP A 585 -35.32 1.32 15.15
N PRO A 586 -36.41 1.88 15.73
CA PRO A 586 -37.60 2.28 14.97
C PRO A 586 -37.38 3.37 13.91
N ASP A 587 -36.31 4.16 14.02
CA ASP A 587 -35.93 5.24 13.11
C ASP A 587 -35.02 4.79 11.96
N VAL A 588 -34.76 3.48 11.85
CA VAL A 588 -33.90 2.88 10.81
C VAL A 588 -34.75 2.31 9.67
N GLU A 589 -34.42 2.69 8.43
CA GLU A 589 -35.05 2.17 7.20
C GLU A 589 -34.38 0.86 6.75
N VAL A 590 -35.17 -0.13 6.37
CA VAL A 590 -34.66 -1.33 5.68
C VAL A 590 -34.56 -1.06 4.19
N ILE A 591 -33.34 -1.11 3.65
CA ILE A 591 -33.08 -0.85 2.22
C ILE A 591 -32.85 -2.14 1.41
N ALA A 592 -32.51 -3.23 2.11
CA ALA A 592 -32.51 -4.59 1.56
C ALA A 592 -32.89 -5.59 2.65
N ALA A 593 -33.63 -6.64 2.26
CA ALA A 593 -34.09 -7.68 3.18
C ALA A 593 -33.77 -9.07 2.64
N TRP A 594 -33.50 -10.02 3.53
CA TRP A 594 -33.43 -11.43 3.19
C TRP A 594 -34.77 -11.90 2.63
N SER A 595 -34.76 -12.67 1.54
CA SER A 595 -35.96 -13.05 0.79
C SER A 595 -36.31 -14.52 0.91
N ASN A 596 -35.60 -15.28 1.75
CA ASN A 596 -35.86 -16.70 1.94
C ASN A 596 -35.40 -17.22 3.31
N ARG A 597 -35.82 -18.47 3.59
CA ARG A 597 -35.50 -19.23 4.81
C ARG A 597 -36.04 -18.54 6.06
N TYR A 598 -35.52 -18.89 7.23
CA TYR A 598 -36.02 -18.35 8.50
C TYR A 598 -35.77 -16.84 8.68
N ALA A 599 -34.91 -16.23 7.84
CA ALA A 599 -34.70 -14.79 7.87
C ALA A 599 -35.53 -14.05 6.82
N GLU A 600 -36.46 -14.68 6.11
CA GLU A 600 -37.31 -13.98 5.16
C GLU A 600 -38.00 -12.75 5.81
N GLY A 601 -37.81 -11.58 5.19
CA GLY A 601 -38.29 -10.29 5.71
C GLY A 601 -37.36 -9.61 6.73
N GLN A 602 -36.34 -10.30 7.24
CA GLN A 602 -35.35 -9.71 8.16
C GLN A 602 -34.44 -8.72 7.41
N PRO A 603 -34.02 -7.61 8.04
CA PRO A 603 -33.12 -6.66 7.42
C PRO A 603 -31.77 -7.30 7.07
N MET A 604 -31.31 -7.03 5.85
CA MET A 604 -29.97 -7.34 5.37
C MET A 604 -29.14 -6.06 5.27
N ALA A 605 -29.68 -5.01 4.67
CA ALA A 605 -29.06 -3.69 4.63
C ALA A 605 -30.03 -2.63 5.13
N THR A 606 -29.50 -1.65 5.85
CA THR A 606 -30.29 -0.61 6.51
C THR A 606 -29.75 0.78 6.21
N SER A 607 -30.57 1.81 6.40
CA SER A 607 -30.20 3.21 6.26
C SER A 607 -30.85 4.02 7.37
N ARG A 608 -30.04 4.74 8.15
CA ARG A 608 -30.51 5.65 9.18
C ARG A 608 -30.17 7.08 8.81
N LYS A 609 -31.15 7.98 8.83
CA LYS A 609 -30.91 9.41 8.63
C LYS A 609 -30.27 10.01 9.88
N LEU A 610 -29.22 10.80 9.67
CA LEU A 610 -28.51 11.48 10.76
C LEU A 610 -28.05 12.86 10.30
N GLY A 611 -28.54 13.92 10.96
CA GLY A 611 -28.37 15.30 10.50
C GLY A 611 -28.79 15.47 9.04
N LYS A 612 -27.87 15.91 8.18
CA LYS A 612 -28.09 16.08 6.74
C LYS A 612 -27.75 14.83 5.91
N GLY A 613 -27.06 13.85 6.50
CA GLY A 613 -26.55 12.67 5.82
C GLY A 613 -27.27 11.40 6.24
N GLN A 614 -26.55 10.28 6.15
CA GLN A 614 -27.06 8.96 6.53
C GLN A 614 -25.96 7.96 6.87
N VAL A 615 -26.33 6.95 7.64
CA VAL A 615 -25.48 5.79 7.96
C VAL A 615 -26.16 4.53 7.42
N VAL A 616 -25.43 3.79 6.60
CA VAL A 616 -25.85 2.52 6.00
C VAL A 616 -25.07 1.39 6.65
N TYR A 617 -25.75 0.30 6.99
CA TYR A 617 -25.11 -0.92 7.49
C TYR A 617 -25.45 -2.09 6.56
N LEU A 618 -24.45 -2.89 6.19
CA LEU A 618 -24.58 -4.06 5.32
C LEU A 618 -24.35 -5.35 6.13
N GLY A 619 -25.33 -6.24 6.20
CA GLY A 619 -25.23 -7.56 6.83
C GLY A 619 -24.53 -8.61 5.97
N THR A 620 -23.79 -8.19 4.94
CA THR A 620 -22.97 -9.03 4.05
C THR A 620 -21.84 -8.17 3.46
N TYR A 621 -21.02 -8.77 2.62
CA TYR A 621 -19.90 -8.15 1.88
C TYR A 621 -20.32 -7.67 0.49
N LEU A 622 -19.49 -6.81 -0.12
CA LEU A 622 -19.71 -6.33 -1.47
C LEU A 622 -19.51 -7.45 -2.50
N THR A 623 -20.38 -7.48 -3.49
CA THR A 623 -20.17 -8.20 -4.76
C THR A 623 -20.23 -7.18 -5.89
N PRO A 624 -19.79 -7.49 -7.12
CA PRO A 624 -19.98 -6.59 -8.26
C PRO A 624 -21.44 -6.11 -8.40
N GLU A 625 -22.41 -7.01 -8.26
CA GLU A 625 -23.84 -6.70 -8.39
C GLU A 625 -24.35 -5.86 -7.21
N LEU A 626 -23.93 -6.19 -5.97
CA LEU A 626 -24.33 -5.41 -4.80
C LEU A 626 -23.69 -4.02 -4.81
N THR A 627 -22.43 -3.91 -5.26
CA THR A 627 -21.73 -2.63 -5.41
C THR A 627 -22.46 -1.73 -6.41
N GLU A 628 -22.88 -2.27 -7.55
CA GLU A 628 -23.71 -1.54 -8.51
C GLU A 628 -25.05 -1.10 -7.90
N ALA A 629 -25.79 -2.00 -7.26
CA ALA A 629 -27.08 -1.68 -6.67
C ALA A 629 -26.99 -0.63 -5.54
N LEU A 630 -25.93 -0.69 -4.72
CA LEU A 630 -25.68 0.28 -3.66
C LEU A 630 -25.27 1.64 -4.21
N THR A 631 -24.35 1.67 -5.16
CA THR A 631 -23.86 2.94 -5.74
C THR A 631 -24.97 3.68 -6.49
N GLU A 632 -25.83 2.99 -7.24
CA GLU A 632 -27.04 3.56 -7.85
C GLU A 632 -27.94 4.27 -6.82
N ARG A 633 -28.06 3.68 -5.62
CA ARG A 633 -28.89 4.25 -4.54
C ARG A 633 -28.19 5.38 -3.79
N LEU A 634 -26.88 5.34 -3.63
CA LEU A 634 -26.16 6.18 -2.67
C LEU A 634 -25.43 7.36 -3.32
N LEU A 635 -24.85 7.20 -4.52
CA LEU A 635 -23.95 8.21 -5.09
C LEU A 635 -24.68 9.49 -5.50
N ALA A 636 -25.73 9.37 -6.32
CA ALA A 636 -26.45 10.54 -6.81
C ALA A 636 -27.11 11.36 -5.67
N PRO A 637 -27.78 10.75 -4.67
CA PRO A 637 -28.28 11.50 -3.52
C PRO A 637 -27.19 12.15 -2.65
N ALA A 638 -25.97 11.58 -2.63
CA ALA A 638 -24.82 12.18 -1.98
C ALA A 638 -24.14 13.29 -2.83
N GLY A 639 -24.67 13.58 -4.03
CA GLY A 639 -24.10 14.55 -4.96
C GLY A 639 -22.76 14.11 -5.55
N ILE A 640 -22.52 12.80 -5.65
CA ILE A 640 -21.30 12.22 -6.24
C ILE A 640 -21.56 11.99 -7.73
N GLU A 641 -20.72 12.58 -8.56
CA GLU A 641 -20.77 12.48 -10.01
C GLU A 641 -19.39 12.09 -10.55
N PRO A 642 -19.31 11.39 -11.70
CA PRO A 642 -18.07 11.22 -12.43
C PRO A 642 -17.37 12.56 -12.70
N LEU A 643 -16.02 12.57 -12.64
CA LEU A 643 -15.22 13.74 -13.05
C LEU A 643 -15.44 14.07 -14.54
N VAL A 644 -15.65 13.03 -15.35
CA VAL A 644 -16.08 13.10 -16.75
C VAL A 644 -17.09 11.97 -16.97
N GLY A 645 -18.29 12.32 -17.43
CA GLY A 645 -19.36 11.33 -17.66
C GLY A 645 -19.18 10.54 -18.95
N GLY A 646 -19.59 9.26 -18.94
CA GLY A 646 -19.60 8.42 -20.14
C GLY A 646 -18.20 8.10 -20.69
N LEU A 647 -17.25 7.78 -19.80
CA LEU A 647 -15.89 7.45 -20.19
C LEU A 647 -15.86 6.27 -21.18
N PRO A 648 -15.08 6.39 -22.27
CA PRO A 648 -14.75 5.24 -23.10
C PRO A 648 -13.98 4.18 -22.29
N GLU A 649 -14.16 2.91 -22.64
CA GLU A 649 -13.26 1.84 -22.18
C GLU A 649 -11.82 2.19 -22.58
N GLY A 650 -10.84 1.94 -21.69
CA GLY A 650 -9.47 2.36 -21.96
C GLY A 650 -9.09 3.73 -21.40
N VAL A 651 -10.03 4.47 -20.80
CA VAL A 651 -9.77 5.84 -20.33
C VAL A 651 -9.91 5.96 -18.81
N GLU A 652 -8.88 6.51 -18.19
CA GLU A 652 -8.84 6.89 -16.78
C GLU A 652 -8.94 8.41 -16.62
N VAL A 653 -9.66 8.86 -15.60
CA VAL A 653 -9.67 10.26 -15.16
C VAL A 653 -9.46 10.40 -13.67
N THR A 654 -8.59 11.32 -13.27
CA THR A 654 -8.37 11.70 -11.88
C THR A 654 -8.19 13.21 -11.77
N MET A 655 -8.23 13.75 -10.56
CA MET A 655 -8.09 15.19 -10.34
C MET A 655 -7.14 15.47 -9.18
N ARG A 656 -6.14 16.30 -9.43
CA ARG A 656 -5.36 16.95 -8.38
C ARG A 656 -5.81 18.39 -8.21
N MET A 657 -5.82 18.89 -6.97
CA MET A 657 -6.25 20.25 -6.68
C MET A 657 -5.57 20.84 -5.45
N ASN A 658 -5.64 22.16 -5.34
CA ASN A 658 -5.38 22.91 -4.12
C ASN A 658 -6.38 24.08 -4.04
N GLY A 659 -6.13 25.06 -3.17
CA GLY A 659 -7.01 26.24 -3.05
C GLY A 659 -7.05 27.14 -4.29
N GLU A 660 -6.11 26.99 -5.23
CA GLU A 660 -5.95 27.86 -6.39
C GLU A 660 -6.29 27.18 -7.73
N ARG A 661 -6.08 25.86 -7.83
CA ARG A 661 -6.07 25.15 -9.12
C ARG A 661 -6.75 23.80 -9.04
N ARG A 662 -7.31 23.38 -10.17
CA ARG A 662 -7.87 22.04 -10.42
C ARG A 662 -7.25 21.50 -11.70
N LEU A 663 -6.52 20.40 -11.59
CA LEU A 663 -5.83 19.72 -12.68
C LEU A 663 -6.53 18.39 -12.93
N LEU A 664 -7.22 18.27 -14.05
CA LEU A 664 -7.86 17.04 -14.49
C LEU A 664 -6.88 16.25 -15.36
N PHE A 665 -6.52 15.05 -14.90
CA PHE A 665 -5.69 14.11 -15.66
C PHE A 665 -6.61 13.21 -16.46
N VAL A 666 -6.38 13.10 -17.77
CA VAL A 666 -7.14 12.21 -18.67
C VAL A 666 -6.13 11.34 -19.40
N GLN A 667 -6.24 10.03 -19.25
CA GLN A 667 -5.22 9.09 -19.69
C GLN A 667 -5.86 7.95 -20.47
N ASN A 668 -5.41 7.73 -21.69
CA ASN A 668 -5.74 6.56 -22.48
C ASN A 668 -4.72 5.47 -22.19
N TYR A 669 -5.15 4.31 -21.70
CA TYR A 669 -4.29 3.14 -21.50
C TYR A 669 -4.44 2.09 -22.61
N ALA A 670 -5.28 2.35 -23.63
CA ALA A 670 -5.35 1.53 -24.83
C ALA A 670 -4.35 2.00 -25.89
N ASP A 671 -3.98 1.10 -26.79
CA ASP A 671 -3.11 1.33 -27.95
C ASP A 671 -3.81 2.11 -29.09
N GLN A 672 -5.14 2.19 -29.07
CA GLN A 672 -5.94 2.90 -30.05
C GLN A 672 -6.27 4.32 -29.61
N ALA A 673 -6.35 5.25 -30.56
CA ALA A 673 -6.80 6.61 -30.30
C ALA A 673 -8.27 6.63 -29.83
N VAL A 674 -8.59 7.59 -28.95
CA VAL A 674 -9.90 7.71 -28.32
C VAL A 674 -10.36 9.17 -28.28
N VAL A 675 -11.67 9.36 -28.37
CA VAL A 675 -12.31 10.67 -28.19
C VAL A 675 -13.08 10.64 -26.88
N VAL A 676 -12.66 11.48 -25.94
CA VAL A 676 -13.33 11.66 -24.65
C VAL A 676 -14.31 12.83 -24.76
N GLY A 677 -15.60 12.53 -24.62
CA GLY A 677 -16.67 13.52 -24.59
C GLY A 677 -16.88 14.11 -23.19
N GLY A 678 -17.55 15.26 -23.11
CA GLY A 678 -17.97 15.83 -21.82
C GLY A 678 -16.86 16.41 -20.94
N VAL A 679 -15.63 16.52 -21.45
CA VAL A 679 -14.50 17.08 -20.71
C VAL A 679 -14.78 18.55 -20.32
N PRO A 680 -14.63 18.94 -19.04
CA PRO A 680 -14.82 20.32 -18.60
C PRO A 680 -13.94 21.32 -19.35
N ALA A 681 -14.37 22.59 -19.38
CA ALA A 681 -13.61 23.65 -20.04
C ALA A 681 -12.28 23.92 -19.31
N GLY A 682 -11.19 24.03 -20.08
CA GLY A 682 -9.86 24.19 -19.53
C GLY A 682 -8.78 24.32 -20.59
N ARG A 683 -7.52 24.19 -20.16
CA ARG A 683 -6.33 24.23 -21.02
C ARG A 683 -5.49 22.99 -20.82
N ASP A 684 -5.17 22.29 -21.91
CA ASP A 684 -4.28 21.13 -21.87
C ASP A 684 -2.82 21.58 -21.75
N LEU A 685 -2.25 21.35 -20.57
CA LEU A 685 -0.88 21.74 -20.23
C LEU A 685 0.18 20.88 -20.94
N LEU A 686 -0.20 19.75 -21.54
CA LEU A 686 0.71 18.88 -22.30
C LEU A 686 0.69 19.18 -23.82
N ASP A 687 -0.33 19.89 -24.32
CA ASP A 687 -0.47 20.30 -25.73
C ASP A 687 -0.50 21.83 -25.86
N GLY A 688 0.54 22.51 -25.33
CA GLY A 688 0.75 23.95 -25.53
C GLY A 688 -0.37 24.85 -25.01
N GLU A 689 -1.04 24.44 -23.92
CA GLU A 689 -2.20 25.13 -23.32
C GLU A 689 -3.40 25.30 -24.28
N LYS A 690 -3.55 24.38 -25.23
CA LYS A 690 -4.69 24.33 -26.14
C LYS A 690 -5.99 24.24 -25.35
N ARG A 691 -6.98 25.02 -25.76
CA ARG A 691 -8.31 25.03 -25.12
C ARG A 691 -9.02 23.71 -25.35
N VAL A 692 -9.53 23.13 -24.27
CA VAL A 692 -10.36 21.94 -24.24
C VAL A 692 -11.76 22.33 -23.78
N ARG A 693 -12.80 21.87 -24.48
CA ARG A 693 -14.20 22.05 -24.05
C ARG A 693 -15.09 20.98 -24.67
N GLY A 694 -15.66 20.12 -23.83
CA GLY A 694 -16.63 19.10 -24.19
C GLY A 694 -16.10 17.94 -25.04
N ARG A 695 -14.86 18.03 -25.53
CA ARG A 695 -14.22 17.03 -26.39
C ARG A 695 -12.70 17.11 -26.24
N LEU A 696 -12.07 15.95 -26.08
CA LEU A 696 -10.61 15.76 -26.06
C LEU A 696 -10.27 14.54 -26.91
N GLU A 697 -9.28 14.66 -27.79
CA GLU A 697 -8.73 13.54 -28.56
C GLU A 697 -7.42 13.11 -27.91
N LEU A 698 -7.26 11.81 -27.67
CA LEU A 698 -6.01 11.21 -27.19
C LEU A 698 -5.56 10.14 -28.17
N GLU A 699 -4.27 10.13 -28.49
CA GLU A 699 -3.65 9.02 -29.22
C GLU A 699 -3.64 7.75 -28.37
N GLY A 700 -3.22 6.62 -28.94
CA GLY A 700 -2.89 5.42 -28.17
C GLY A 700 -1.86 5.75 -27.09
N TYR A 701 -2.10 5.32 -25.86
CA TYR A 701 -1.32 5.67 -24.68
C TYR A 701 -1.22 7.20 -24.39
N GLY A 702 -2.07 8.01 -25.02
CA GLY A 702 -2.09 9.46 -24.91
C GLY A 702 -2.54 9.96 -23.53
N CYS A 703 -2.03 11.11 -23.12
CA CYS A 703 -2.37 11.75 -21.84
C CYS A 703 -2.59 13.26 -22.02
N ALA A 704 -3.50 13.82 -21.21
CA ALA A 704 -3.72 15.27 -21.09
C ALA A 704 -3.73 15.67 -19.60
N ILE A 705 -3.27 16.89 -19.31
CA ILE A 705 -3.44 17.53 -18.00
C ILE A 705 -4.21 18.82 -18.23
N VAL A 706 -5.51 18.82 -17.99
CA VAL A 706 -6.39 19.96 -18.22
C VAL A 706 -6.49 20.81 -16.96
N GLU A 707 -5.90 22.01 -16.98
CA GLU A 707 -6.15 23.02 -15.96
C GLU A 707 -7.54 23.60 -16.20
N LEU A 708 -8.46 23.35 -15.25
CA LEU A 708 -9.86 23.73 -15.41
C LEU A 708 -10.04 25.24 -15.25
N GLU A 709 -10.90 25.83 -16.08
CA GLU A 709 -11.38 27.20 -15.88
C GLU A 709 -12.19 27.26 -14.56
N GLY A 710 -12.16 28.41 -13.88
CA GLY A 710 -12.78 28.64 -12.56
C GLY A 710 -14.27 28.33 -12.52
#